data_AF-A0A7R8ZX28-F1
#
_entry.id   AF-A0A7R8ZX28-F1
#
_cell.length_a   1.000
_cell.length_b   1.000
_cell.length_c   1.000
_cell.angle_alpha   90.00
_cell.angle_beta   90.00
_cell.angle_gamma   90.00
#
_symmetry.space_group_name_H-M   'P 1'
#
loop_
_entity.id
_entity.type
_entity.pdbx_description
1 polymer ?
#
loop_
_entity_poly.entity_id
_entity_poly.type
_entity_poly.pdbx_seq_one_letter_code
_entity_poly.pdbx_strand_id
1 'polypeptide(L)'
;MAGMIDAQNKREQAFALYRLGIYSAQEICEQTGTNYNTFMSWKRRGGWDELPGLKRAQLTLDAELCRLYEKPEKTDRDIKLIQVLGEEQRKNAITEKKLESYGGGYQANDADFNPKLRKRGRKPNKVKNHLEPEQVEALEADFLAGCEKYGHQLVWYKAKTHRIRNILKSRQIGATYHFAHEAAVDAFKTGDNQIFLSASRAQAEIFRAYIVAFVNSVTGVELKGNPIILSNGAELHFLSTSSQSAQGYHGHVYIDEYFWIRDFEKLRKVASGMASQKKWRQTYISTPSTLSHPAYTYWSGEHFNKGRPKAHHITLDISHKALQKGRLDPDGQWRQVITIFDAERQGYDLFDVEQLKIEYSPDEFRQLFECVFIDDAASVFKFETLKRAAIDSLAKWPDYDPEAERPYGDKPVWLGYDPSRTTDAASCVVVAPPDQPGGKFRILEKYSWHGMTFEYQAKQIENLTERFNVKEIGIDVTGMGDGVFERVQGFFRRAKAIHYSPATKAELVTKGIDVFENKRIEYDAGWTDLMKAFLTIYATSTENGTVTYKAKRTAETGHADVAKPEAVSGGIAGLLGYLDSFWNGEYYDTPLSLDGLVNARTVMPWHESAMDVKRQILTSTVEITRPDMIRLSDVENAIEDFLWSGNYYLLREYALSGRLLRLSHQPALYVRRRKRPDEYCWLKNGIINSKYPRGRIIHVKRYDPRQEVYGMPMYLSAMNHAFLNKSSVVFRRKYIDNGGHMGYILYLSSKTIEDETVEDIEDAMYDTTGDVGNLLIHDPDGSDGDLKLIKLSEITNKDDFFNLQNLTRDGVAAIHRVPPQLMGVMPANVGGFGSPVEAVQVFARNEIVPLQTNVLNPINEAVGFELLRFKDYRIAGENAE
;
A
#
# COMPACT_ATOMS: atom_id res chain seq x y z
N MET A 1 -73.14 -12.77 7.02
CA MET A 1 -72.06 -11.88 6.52
C MET A 1 -70.75 -12.05 7.28
N ALA A 2 -70.73 -11.99 8.62
CA ALA A 2 -69.48 -12.11 9.40
C ALA A 2 -68.63 -13.38 9.13
N GLY A 3 -69.25 -14.56 8.99
CA GLY A 3 -68.51 -15.82 8.73
C GLY A 3 -67.94 -15.95 7.30
N MET A 4 -68.51 -15.25 6.30
CA MET A 4 -67.94 -15.22 4.94
C MET A 4 -66.75 -14.27 4.86
N ILE A 5 -66.78 -13.17 5.62
CA ILE A 5 -65.68 -12.19 5.70
C ILE A 5 -64.46 -12.81 6.40
N ASP A 6 -64.67 -13.57 7.48
CA ASP A 6 -63.59 -14.27 8.20
C ASP A 6 -62.90 -15.36 7.33
N ALA A 7 -63.68 -16.13 6.57
CA ALA A 7 -63.14 -17.14 5.66
C ALA A 7 -62.34 -16.53 4.49
N GLN A 8 -62.72 -15.33 4.04
CA GLN A 8 -62.03 -14.63 2.96
C GLN A 8 -60.72 -13.99 3.45
N ASN A 9 -60.72 -13.37 4.63
CA ASN A 9 -59.50 -12.84 5.26
C ASN A 9 -58.46 -13.93 5.52
N LYS A 10 -58.90 -15.10 6.01
CA LYS A 10 -57.99 -16.25 6.23
C LYS A 10 -57.39 -16.79 4.93
N ARG A 11 -58.15 -16.77 3.84
CA ARG A 11 -57.64 -17.15 2.51
C ARG A 11 -56.60 -16.18 1.99
N GLU A 12 -56.80 -14.87 2.17
CA GLU A 12 -55.85 -13.85 1.75
C GLU A 12 -54.55 -13.90 2.56
N GLN A 13 -54.64 -14.09 3.88
CA GLN A 13 -53.48 -14.30 4.74
C GLN A 13 -52.71 -15.58 4.36
N ALA A 14 -53.41 -16.68 4.10
CA ALA A 14 -52.78 -17.93 3.68
C ALA A 14 -52.08 -17.80 2.32
N PHE A 15 -52.66 -17.02 1.40
CA PHE A 15 -52.03 -16.71 0.12
C PHE A 15 -50.78 -15.83 0.29
N ALA A 16 -50.83 -14.85 1.21
CA ALA A 16 -49.72 -13.95 1.50
C ALA A 16 -48.51 -14.67 2.10
N LEU A 17 -48.73 -15.70 2.91
CA LEU A 17 -47.65 -16.54 3.44
C LEU A 17 -47.14 -17.53 2.39
N TYR A 18 -48.04 -18.12 1.60
CA TYR A 18 -47.67 -19.06 0.53
C TYR A 18 -46.78 -18.42 -0.54
N ARG A 19 -47.04 -17.17 -0.95
CA ARG A 19 -46.23 -16.48 -1.99
C ARG A 19 -44.78 -16.20 -1.57
N LEU A 20 -44.47 -16.16 -0.27
CA LEU A 20 -43.11 -15.97 0.23
C LEU A 20 -42.21 -17.19 -0.03
N GLY A 21 -42.79 -18.37 -0.27
CA GLY A 21 -42.05 -19.57 -0.67
C GLY A 21 -41.18 -20.22 0.42
N ILE A 22 -41.18 -19.66 1.63
CA ILE A 22 -40.34 -20.11 2.76
C ILE A 22 -41.11 -20.94 3.81
N TYR A 23 -42.44 -20.94 3.76
CA TYR A 23 -43.29 -21.70 4.68
C TYR A 23 -43.90 -22.92 3.98
N SER A 24 -43.88 -24.07 4.64
CA SER A 24 -44.59 -25.27 4.19
C SER A 24 -46.10 -25.09 4.32
N ALA A 25 -46.86 -25.88 3.57
CA ALA A 25 -48.33 -25.84 3.61
C ALA A 25 -48.90 -26.09 5.03
N GLN A 26 -48.17 -26.84 5.86
CA GLN A 26 -48.59 -27.18 7.22
C GLN A 26 -48.37 -26.00 8.17
N GLU A 27 -47.22 -25.32 8.08
CA GLU A 27 -46.92 -24.10 8.84
C GLU A 27 -47.88 -22.95 8.50
N ILE A 28 -48.26 -22.82 7.22
CA ILE A 28 -49.24 -21.80 6.80
C ILE A 28 -50.61 -22.07 7.42
N CYS A 29 -51.04 -23.34 7.46
CA CYS A 29 -52.30 -23.73 8.08
C CYS A 29 -52.33 -23.46 9.59
N GLU A 30 -51.21 -23.70 10.28
CA GLU A 30 -51.05 -23.40 11.70
C GLU A 30 -51.13 -21.89 11.97
N GLN A 31 -50.45 -21.07 11.17
CA GLN A 31 -50.44 -19.62 11.35
C GLN A 31 -51.78 -18.94 11.01
N THR A 32 -52.52 -19.46 10.03
CA THR A 32 -53.84 -18.89 9.67
C THR A 32 -55.01 -19.58 10.35
N GLY A 33 -54.76 -20.59 11.20
CA GLY A 33 -55.79 -21.38 11.87
C GLY A 33 -56.75 -22.09 10.92
N THR A 34 -56.29 -22.46 9.72
CA THR A 34 -57.12 -23.05 8.66
C THR A 34 -56.82 -24.53 8.47
N ASN A 35 -57.84 -25.35 8.17
CA ASN A 35 -57.65 -26.78 7.88
C ASN A 35 -56.85 -27.00 6.58
N TYR A 36 -55.91 -27.96 6.60
CA TYR A 36 -55.03 -28.30 5.48
C TYR A 36 -55.77 -28.60 4.16
N ASN A 37 -56.89 -29.34 4.21
CA ASN A 37 -57.67 -29.64 3.00
C ASN A 37 -58.33 -28.39 2.42
N THR A 38 -58.70 -27.43 3.28
CA THR A 38 -59.26 -26.14 2.88
C THR A 38 -58.18 -25.27 2.23
N PHE A 39 -56.97 -25.22 2.82
CA PHE A 39 -55.81 -24.54 2.22
C PHE A 39 -55.45 -25.13 0.86
N MET A 40 -55.31 -26.46 0.75
CA MET A 40 -55.00 -27.13 -0.51
C MET A 40 -56.09 -26.93 -1.56
N SER A 41 -57.36 -26.86 -1.14
CA SER A 41 -58.48 -26.51 -2.01
C SER A 41 -58.39 -25.07 -2.51
N TRP A 42 -57.99 -24.11 -1.68
CA TRP A 42 -57.77 -22.71 -2.09
C TRP A 42 -56.56 -22.57 -3.00
N LYS A 43 -55.46 -23.24 -2.68
CA LYS A 43 -54.23 -23.30 -3.46
C LYS A 43 -54.50 -23.84 -4.87
N ARG A 44 -55.26 -24.94 -4.98
CA ARG A 44 -55.66 -25.53 -6.26
C ARG A 44 -56.65 -24.65 -7.02
N ARG A 45 -57.73 -24.19 -6.38
CA ARG A 45 -58.75 -23.34 -7.04
C ARG A 45 -58.23 -21.96 -7.43
N GLY A 46 -57.22 -21.46 -6.73
CA GLY A 46 -56.58 -20.18 -7.03
C GLY A 46 -55.39 -20.28 -7.99
N GLY A 47 -55.02 -21.48 -8.46
CA GLY A 47 -53.88 -21.66 -9.36
C GLY A 47 -52.55 -21.18 -8.78
N TRP A 48 -52.35 -21.28 -7.46
CA TRP A 48 -51.24 -20.60 -6.81
C TRP A 48 -49.85 -21.17 -7.19
N ASP A 49 -49.77 -22.45 -7.54
CA ASP A 49 -48.54 -23.08 -8.05
C ASP A 49 -48.19 -22.61 -9.48
N GLU A 50 -49.17 -22.08 -10.23
CA GLU A 50 -49.00 -21.63 -11.61
C GLU A 50 -48.51 -20.17 -11.70
N LEU A 51 -48.41 -19.47 -10.56
CA LEU A 51 -47.90 -18.11 -10.50
C LEU A 51 -46.37 -18.08 -10.69
N PRO A 52 -45.86 -17.41 -11.76
CA PRO A 52 -44.43 -17.26 -11.98
C PRO A 52 -43.75 -16.59 -10.77
N GLY A 53 -42.51 -16.99 -10.45
CA GLY A 53 -41.78 -16.47 -9.30
C GLY A 53 -41.69 -14.94 -9.26
N LEU A 54 -41.56 -14.31 -10.44
CA LEU A 54 -41.58 -12.86 -10.61
C LEU A 54 -42.92 -12.21 -10.18
N LYS A 55 -44.05 -12.81 -10.57
CA LYS A 55 -45.41 -12.33 -10.22
C LYS A 55 -45.66 -12.43 -8.70
N ARG A 56 -45.12 -13.48 -8.05
CA ARG A 56 -45.20 -13.66 -6.59
C ARG A 56 -44.36 -12.62 -5.83
N ALA A 57 -43.17 -12.29 -6.34
CA ALA A 57 -42.33 -11.24 -5.78
C ALA A 57 -42.99 -9.85 -5.93
N GLN A 58 -43.58 -9.55 -7.09
CA GLN A 58 -44.32 -8.31 -7.33
C GLN A 58 -45.50 -8.14 -6.37
N LEU A 59 -46.37 -9.15 -6.23
CA LEU A 59 -47.52 -9.08 -5.32
C LEU A 59 -47.12 -8.89 -3.85
N THR A 60 -45.91 -9.32 -3.46
CA THR A 60 -45.37 -9.12 -2.11
C THR A 60 -44.87 -7.69 -1.94
N LEU A 61 -44.16 -7.17 -2.95
CA LEU A 61 -43.68 -5.79 -3.00
C LEU A 61 -44.84 -4.78 -3.01
N ASP A 62 -45.88 -5.04 -3.80
CA ASP A 62 -47.09 -4.22 -3.87
C ASP A 62 -47.83 -4.17 -2.53
N ALA A 63 -47.94 -5.30 -1.84
CA ALA A 63 -48.59 -5.37 -0.53
C ALA A 63 -47.82 -4.58 0.53
N GLU A 64 -46.48 -4.62 0.53
CA GLU A 64 -45.67 -3.86 1.47
C GLU A 64 -45.70 -2.36 1.15
N LEU A 65 -45.72 -1.97 -0.13
CA LEU A 65 -45.92 -0.58 -0.54
C LEU A 65 -47.28 -0.05 -0.06
N CYS A 66 -48.37 -0.79 -0.28
CA CYS A 66 -49.70 -0.41 0.21
C CYS A 66 -49.69 -0.22 1.74
N ARG A 67 -49.07 -1.15 2.49
CA ARG A 67 -48.93 -1.04 3.95
C ARG A 67 -48.18 0.22 4.38
N LEU A 68 -47.11 0.58 3.67
CA LEU A 68 -46.32 1.79 3.94
C LEU A 68 -47.06 3.07 3.57
N TYR A 69 -47.86 3.05 2.50
CA TYR A 69 -48.70 4.18 2.09
C TYR A 69 -49.86 4.43 3.06
N GLU A 70 -50.48 3.38 3.59
CA GLU A 70 -51.59 3.45 4.55
C GLU A 70 -51.18 3.87 5.96
N LYS A 71 -49.87 3.88 6.26
CA LYS A 71 -49.36 4.31 7.57
C LYS A 71 -49.68 5.81 7.79
N PRO A 72 -50.38 6.16 8.91
CA PRO A 72 -50.87 7.53 9.15
C PRO A 72 -49.77 8.56 9.39
N GLU A 73 -48.67 8.18 10.04
CA GLU A 73 -47.45 8.99 10.17
C GLU A 73 -46.25 8.26 9.56
N LYS A 74 -45.58 8.92 8.60
CA LYS A 74 -44.45 8.35 7.85
C LYS A 74 -43.14 8.91 8.38
N THR A 75 -42.21 8.03 8.72
CA THR A 75 -40.84 8.41 9.12
C THR A 75 -39.95 8.58 7.89
N ASP A 76 -38.81 9.25 8.01
CA ASP A 76 -37.83 9.38 6.91
C ASP A 76 -37.38 8.03 6.34
N ARG A 77 -37.31 7.00 7.21
CA ARG A 77 -37.05 5.62 6.79
C ARG A 77 -38.18 5.06 5.94
N ASP A 78 -39.44 5.31 6.30
CA ASP A 78 -40.61 4.86 5.52
C ASP A 78 -40.66 5.58 4.16
N ILE A 79 -40.36 6.88 4.11
CA ILE A 79 -40.33 7.66 2.85
C ILE A 79 -39.24 7.13 1.91
N LYS A 80 -38.04 6.86 2.44
CA LYS A 80 -36.94 6.29 1.66
C LYS A 80 -37.24 4.86 1.20
N LEU A 81 -37.91 4.06 2.03
CA LEU A 81 -38.34 2.71 1.67
C LEU A 81 -39.44 2.74 0.60
N ILE A 82 -40.40 3.67 0.67
CA ILE A 82 -41.41 3.91 -0.35
C ILE A 82 -40.77 4.33 -1.69
N GLN A 83 -39.75 5.19 -1.67
CA GLN A 83 -39.02 5.57 -2.88
C GLN A 83 -38.30 4.38 -3.52
N VAL A 84 -37.53 3.63 -2.73
CA VAL A 84 -36.77 2.47 -3.23
C VAL A 84 -37.70 1.36 -3.73
N LEU A 85 -38.73 0.99 -2.95
CA LEU A 85 -39.69 -0.03 -3.34
C LEU A 85 -40.57 0.44 -4.52
N GLY A 86 -40.92 1.73 -4.57
CA GLY A 86 -41.70 2.31 -5.68
C GLY A 86 -40.92 2.36 -6.99
N GLU A 87 -39.61 2.62 -6.96
CA GLU A 87 -38.74 2.49 -8.13
C GLU A 87 -38.63 1.04 -8.60
N GLU A 88 -38.50 0.09 -7.67
CA GLU A 88 -38.44 -1.33 -7.99
C GLU A 88 -39.76 -1.85 -8.56
N GLN A 89 -40.90 -1.39 -8.03
CA GLN A 89 -42.23 -1.64 -8.58
C GLN A 89 -42.35 -1.11 -10.00
N ARG A 90 -41.84 0.11 -10.27
CA ARG A 90 -41.85 0.73 -11.60
C ARG A 90 -41.00 -0.06 -12.59
N LYS A 91 -39.81 -0.52 -12.19
CA LYS A 91 -38.96 -1.41 -13.01
C LYS A 91 -39.65 -2.74 -13.29
N ASN A 92 -40.30 -3.33 -12.28
CA ASN A 92 -41.01 -4.59 -12.42
C ASN A 92 -42.26 -4.48 -13.31
N ALA A 93 -43.06 -3.42 -13.18
CA ALA A 93 -44.22 -3.14 -14.04
C ALA A 93 -43.81 -2.85 -15.49
N ILE A 94 -42.66 -2.21 -15.70
CA ILE A 94 -42.06 -2.03 -17.03
C ILE A 94 -41.60 -3.37 -17.62
N THR A 95 -40.98 -4.23 -16.81
CA THR A 95 -40.55 -5.59 -17.21
C THR A 95 -41.74 -6.49 -17.52
N GLU A 96 -42.84 -6.35 -16.79
CA GLU A 96 -44.07 -7.13 -16.98
C GLU A 96 -44.88 -6.70 -18.20
N LYS A 97 -45.09 -5.38 -18.42
CA LYS A 97 -45.64 -4.87 -19.68
C LYS A 97 -44.80 -5.27 -20.89
N LYS A 98 -43.49 -5.44 -20.72
CA LYS A 98 -42.59 -5.96 -21.75
C LYS A 98 -42.80 -7.46 -21.97
N LEU A 99 -42.90 -8.28 -20.92
CA LEU A 99 -43.17 -9.73 -21.01
C LEU A 99 -44.54 -10.06 -21.63
N GLU A 100 -45.59 -9.32 -21.27
CA GLU A 100 -46.95 -9.49 -21.83
C GLU A 100 -47.01 -9.11 -23.33
N SER A 101 -46.17 -8.16 -23.77
CA SER A 101 -46.12 -7.74 -25.18
C SER A 101 -45.44 -8.74 -26.14
N TYR A 102 -44.83 -9.81 -25.62
CA TYR A 102 -44.08 -10.78 -26.43
C TYR A 102 -44.70 -12.19 -26.56
N GLY A 103 -45.82 -12.48 -25.89
CA GLY A 103 -46.44 -13.82 -25.93
C GLY A 103 -45.57 -14.89 -25.23
N GLY A 104 -46.13 -15.53 -24.22
CA GLY A 104 -45.38 -16.38 -23.28
C GLY A 104 -44.45 -17.40 -23.93
N GLY A 105 -43.14 -17.26 -23.70
CA GLY A 105 -42.12 -18.23 -24.11
C GLY A 105 -40.74 -17.68 -24.47
N TYR A 106 -40.48 -16.37 -24.37
CA TYR A 106 -39.22 -15.77 -24.83
C TYR A 106 -38.23 -15.50 -23.68
N GLN A 107 -37.01 -16.05 -23.76
CA GLN A 107 -35.88 -15.64 -22.93
C GLN A 107 -35.22 -14.42 -23.59
N ALA A 108 -35.21 -13.28 -22.89
CA ALA A 108 -34.63 -12.04 -23.39
C ALA A 108 -33.11 -12.17 -23.58
N ASN A 109 -32.61 -11.68 -24.71
CA ASN A 109 -31.18 -11.54 -25.00
C ASN A 109 -30.86 -10.04 -25.22
N ASP A 110 -29.57 -9.68 -25.20
CA ASP A 110 -29.06 -8.29 -25.31
C ASP A 110 -29.63 -7.48 -26.50
N ALA A 111 -30.14 -8.16 -27.53
CA ALA A 111 -30.81 -7.57 -28.69
C ALA A 111 -32.12 -6.82 -28.37
N ASP A 112 -32.77 -7.12 -27.25
CA ASP A 112 -34.07 -6.54 -26.88
C ASP A 112 -33.96 -5.19 -26.15
N PHE A 113 -32.75 -4.82 -25.71
CA PHE A 113 -32.48 -3.62 -24.93
C PHE A 113 -31.88 -2.48 -25.77
N ASN A 114 -31.56 -2.73 -27.05
CA ASN A 114 -31.04 -1.74 -27.98
C ASN A 114 -31.97 -1.59 -29.21
N PRO A 115 -32.71 -0.48 -29.34
CA PRO A 115 -33.60 -0.22 -30.48
C PRO A 115 -32.89 -0.29 -31.85
N LYS A 116 -31.56 -0.11 -31.89
CA LYS A 116 -30.75 -0.21 -33.12
C LYS A 116 -30.63 -1.64 -33.66
N LEU A 117 -30.82 -2.67 -32.82
CA LEU A 117 -30.72 -4.08 -33.20
C LEU A 117 -32.02 -4.66 -33.81
N ARG A 118 -33.15 -3.94 -33.71
CA ARG A 118 -34.48 -4.41 -34.16
C ARG A 118 -34.70 -4.46 -35.68
N LYS A 119 -33.81 -3.89 -36.49
CA LYS A 119 -33.93 -3.87 -37.96
C LYS A 119 -32.76 -4.59 -38.63
N ARG A 120 -32.75 -5.92 -38.63
CA ARG A 120 -32.12 -6.77 -39.68
C ARG A 120 -32.32 -8.24 -39.32
N GLY A 121 -33.15 -8.94 -40.08
CA GLY A 121 -33.23 -10.40 -40.01
C GLY A 121 -31.87 -11.01 -40.36
N ARG A 122 -31.20 -11.63 -39.39
CA ARG A 122 -29.81 -12.04 -39.53
C ARG A 122 -29.70 -13.47 -40.06
N LYS A 123 -29.06 -13.62 -41.23
CA LYS A 123 -28.43 -14.88 -41.65
C LYS A 123 -27.13 -15.06 -40.82
N PRO A 124 -26.79 -16.28 -40.37
CA PRO A 124 -25.57 -16.51 -39.60
C PRO A 124 -24.32 -16.14 -40.43
N ASN A 125 -23.50 -15.23 -39.92
CA ASN A 125 -22.20 -14.89 -40.54
C ASN A 125 -21.31 -16.13 -40.47
N LYS A 126 -20.94 -16.67 -41.65
CA LYS A 126 -20.03 -17.83 -41.77
C LYS A 126 -18.57 -17.47 -41.47
N VAL A 127 -18.21 -16.19 -41.46
CA VAL A 127 -16.84 -15.71 -41.26
C VAL A 127 -16.71 -15.06 -39.88
N LYS A 128 -15.72 -15.54 -39.10
CA LYS A 128 -15.46 -15.06 -37.74
C LYS A 128 -14.99 -13.60 -37.75
N ASN A 129 -15.44 -12.80 -36.77
CA ASN A 129 -15.04 -11.40 -36.59
C ASN A 129 -15.17 -10.55 -37.88
N HIS A 130 -16.25 -10.78 -38.63
CA HIS A 130 -16.55 -10.10 -39.89
C HIS A 130 -17.68 -9.07 -39.69
N LEU A 131 -17.48 -7.89 -40.29
CA LEU A 131 -18.48 -6.84 -40.40
C LEU A 131 -18.70 -6.51 -41.88
N GLU A 132 -19.97 -6.37 -42.26
CA GLU A 132 -20.36 -5.86 -43.57
C GLU A 132 -20.01 -4.37 -43.68
N PRO A 133 -19.80 -3.82 -44.90
CA PRO A 133 -19.46 -2.41 -45.08
C PRO A 133 -20.42 -1.43 -44.39
N GLU A 134 -21.74 -1.70 -44.40
CA GLU A 134 -22.70 -0.81 -43.74
C GLU A 134 -22.58 -0.87 -42.21
N GLN A 135 -22.08 -1.98 -41.64
CA GLN A 135 -21.81 -2.10 -40.21
C GLN A 135 -20.53 -1.33 -39.83
N VAL A 136 -19.54 -1.29 -40.72
CA VAL A 136 -18.32 -0.48 -40.53
C VAL A 136 -18.65 1.01 -40.59
N GLU A 137 -19.48 1.44 -41.55
CA GLU A 137 -19.97 2.83 -41.62
C GLU A 137 -20.80 3.21 -40.39
N ALA A 138 -21.66 2.31 -39.90
CA ALA A 138 -22.43 2.54 -38.68
C ALA A 138 -21.53 2.70 -37.44
N LEU A 139 -20.44 1.91 -37.33
CA LEU A 139 -19.45 2.07 -36.26
C LEU A 139 -18.74 3.42 -36.33
N GLU A 140 -18.30 3.83 -37.52
CA GLU A 140 -17.66 5.13 -37.70
C GLU A 140 -18.60 6.28 -37.34
N ALA A 141 -19.85 6.23 -37.81
CA ALA A 141 -20.85 7.25 -37.49
C ALA A 141 -21.15 7.34 -35.99
N ASP A 142 -21.27 6.20 -35.29
CA ASP A 142 -21.49 6.18 -33.84
C ASP A 142 -20.29 6.72 -33.06
N PHE A 143 -19.06 6.35 -33.47
CA PHE A 143 -17.84 6.90 -32.89
C PHE A 143 -17.70 8.40 -33.10
N LEU A 144 -17.97 8.90 -34.31
CA LEU A 144 -17.92 10.33 -34.62
C LEU A 144 -18.96 11.12 -33.82
N ALA A 145 -20.20 10.61 -33.73
CA ALA A 145 -21.23 11.23 -32.91
C ALA A 145 -20.83 11.31 -31.43
N GLY A 146 -20.15 10.27 -30.91
CA GLY A 146 -19.57 10.30 -29.58
C GLY A 146 -18.46 11.36 -29.41
N CYS A 147 -17.59 11.50 -30.41
CA CYS A 147 -16.54 12.52 -30.41
C CYS A 147 -17.12 13.94 -30.47
N GLU A 148 -18.17 14.16 -31.27
CA GLU A 148 -18.83 15.47 -31.38
C GLU A 148 -19.58 15.88 -30.11
N LYS A 149 -20.02 14.90 -29.30
CA LYS A 149 -20.67 15.16 -28.02
C LYS A 149 -19.71 15.82 -27.01
N TYR A 150 -18.43 15.45 -27.03
CA TYR A 150 -17.45 15.88 -26.03
C TYR A 150 -16.23 16.52 -26.69
N GLY A 151 -16.03 17.83 -26.48
CA GLY A 151 -15.04 18.62 -27.20
C GLY A 151 -13.61 18.07 -27.13
N HIS A 152 -13.19 17.49 -25.99
CA HIS A 152 -11.83 16.97 -25.83
C HIS A 152 -11.62 15.69 -26.65
N GLN A 153 -12.66 14.88 -26.81
CA GLN A 153 -12.62 13.69 -27.67
C GLN A 153 -12.55 14.06 -29.14
N LEU A 154 -13.23 15.13 -29.56
CA LEU A 154 -13.08 15.68 -30.91
C LEU A 154 -11.66 16.18 -31.19
N VAL A 155 -11.00 16.79 -30.20
CA VAL A 155 -9.58 17.19 -30.31
C VAL A 155 -8.69 15.97 -30.53
N TRP A 156 -8.88 14.89 -29.76
CA TRP A 156 -8.13 13.64 -29.94
C TRP A 156 -8.33 13.00 -31.31
N TYR A 157 -9.58 12.99 -31.79
CA TYR A 157 -9.92 12.52 -33.13
C TYR A 157 -9.19 13.30 -34.22
N LYS A 158 -9.18 14.64 -34.14
CA LYS A 158 -8.46 15.51 -35.10
C LYS A 158 -6.94 15.33 -35.03
N ALA A 159 -6.42 15.13 -33.82
CA ALA A 159 -4.99 14.93 -33.58
C ALA A 159 -4.44 13.60 -34.11
N LYS A 160 -5.31 12.66 -34.53
CA LYS A 160 -4.95 11.35 -35.07
C LYS A 160 -3.99 11.39 -36.25
N THR A 161 -3.87 12.51 -36.95
CA THR A 161 -2.91 12.72 -38.04
C THR A 161 -1.45 12.76 -37.56
N HIS A 162 -1.21 13.02 -36.28
CA HIS A 162 0.13 13.09 -35.71
C HIS A 162 0.74 11.70 -35.49
N ARG A 163 2.04 11.60 -35.78
CA ARG A 163 2.82 10.37 -35.63
C ARG A 163 2.90 9.91 -34.18
N ILE A 164 3.12 10.85 -33.27
CA ILE A 164 3.17 10.64 -31.82
C ILE A 164 2.18 11.61 -31.18
N ARG A 165 1.21 11.06 -30.44
CA ARG A 165 0.32 11.80 -29.54
C ARG A 165 0.70 11.47 -28.11
N ASN A 166 0.86 12.47 -27.27
CA ASN A 166 1.21 12.32 -25.87
C ASN A 166 0.23 13.13 -25.02
N ILE A 167 -0.61 12.43 -24.26
CA ILE A 167 -1.78 13.00 -23.60
C ILE A 167 -1.68 12.75 -22.11
N LEU A 168 -1.55 13.86 -21.37
CA LEU A 168 -1.71 13.89 -19.93
C LEU A 168 -3.17 14.19 -19.60
N LYS A 169 -3.84 13.31 -18.85
CA LYS A 169 -5.29 13.38 -18.66
C LYS A 169 -5.73 13.19 -17.21
N SER A 170 -6.88 13.78 -16.90
CA SER A 170 -7.67 13.52 -15.69
C SER A 170 -8.20 12.07 -15.67
N ARG A 171 -8.45 11.54 -14.47
CA ARG A 171 -9.23 10.30 -14.32
C ARG A 171 -10.67 10.48 -14.82
N GLN A 172 -11.25 9.36 -15.28
CA GLN A 172 -12.67 9.22 -15.62
C GLN A 172 -13.21 10.20 -16.70
N ILE A 173 -12.38 10.67 -17.63
CA ILE A 173 -12.83 11.52 -18.77
C ILE A 173 -13.05 10.75 -20.09
N GLY A 174 -13.10 9.41 -20.02
CA GLY A 174 -13.40 8.55 -21.17
C GLY A 174 -12.24 8.30 -22.15
N ALA A 175 -10.97 8.46 -21.74
CA ALA A 175 -9.82 8.26 -22.63
C ALA A 175 -9.73 6.81 -23.17
N THR A 176 -9.72 5.80 -22.29
CA THR A 176 -9.66 4.38 -22.68
C THR A 176 -10.81 3.99 -23.60
N TYR A 177 -12.03 4.46 -23.31
CA TYR A 177 -13.21 4.28 -24.15
C TYR A 177 -13.01 4.87 -25.56
N HIS A 178 -12.58 6.14 -25.64
CA HIS A 178 -12.36 6.82 -26.92
C HIS A 178 -11.30 6.10 -27.77
N PHE A 179 -10.14 5.77 -27.21
CA PHE A 179 -9.07 5.13 -27.97
C PHE A 179 -9.35 3.67 -28.32
N ALA A 180 -10.15 2.96 -27.51
CA ALA A 180 -10.68 1.64 -27.86
C ALA A 180 -11.58 1.72 -29.11
N HIS A 181 -12.49 2.70 -29.17
CA HIS A 181 -13.37 2.90 -30.32
C HIS A 181 -12.60 3.36 -31.56
N GLU A 182 -11.66 4.29 -31.40
CA GLU A 182 -10.78 4.76 -32.48
C GLU A 182 -10.04 3.58 -33.13
N ALA A 183 -9.42 2.73 -32.30
CA ALA A 183 -8.67 1.57 -32.76
C ALA A 183 -9.56 0.51 -33.43
N ALA A 184 -10.78 0.29 -32.92
CA ALA A 184 -11.74 -0.61 -33.56
C ALA A 184 -12.13 -0.11 -34.95
N VAL A 185 -12.53 1.16 -35.08
CA VAL A 185 -12.88 1.77 -36.36
C VAL A 185 -11.71 1.73 -37.33
N ASP A 186 -10.50 2.04 -36.87
CA ASP A 186 -9.29 1.95 -37.70
C ASP A 186 -9.04 0.53 -38.20
N ALA A 187 -9.08 -0.47 -37.31
CA ALA A 187 -8.83 -1.86 -37.66
C ALA A 187 -9.81 -2.34 -38.73
N PHE A 188 -11.11 -2.03 -38.61
CA PHE A 188 -12.12 -2.42 -39.61
C PHE A 188 -11.98 -1.66 -40.93
N LYS A 189 -11.63 -0.36 -40.91
CA LYS A 189 -11.51 0.44 -42.14
C LYS A 189 -10.25 0.18 -42.94
N THR A 190 -9.13 -0.05 -42.27
CA THR A 190 -7.80 -0.02 -42.89
C THR A 190 -7.15 -1.40 -42.99
N GLY A 191 -7.58 -2.36 -42.18
CA GLY A 191 -6.86 -3.64 -42.03
C GLY A 191 -5.58 -3.52 -41.20
N ASP A 192 -5.35 -2.35 -40.58
CA ASP A 192 -4.15 -2.10 -39.78
C ASP A 192 -4.23 -2.73 -38.38
N ASN A 193 -3.11 -3.29 -37.94
CA ASN A 193 -2.96 -3.90 -36.62
C ASN A 193 -3.01 -2.84 -35.50
N GLN A 194 -3.62 -3.21 -34.37
CA GLN A 194 -3.72 -2.38 -33.18
C GLN A 194 -3.05 -3.07 -32.00
N ILE A 195 -2.16 -2.37 -31.30
CA ILE A 195 -1.39 -2.91 -30.19
C ILE A 195 -1.64 -2.05 -28.96
N PHE A 196 -2.17 -2.65 -27.91
CA PHE A 196 -2.41 -2.01 -26.62
C PHE A 196 -1.36 -2.48 -25.63
N LEU A 197 -0.57 -1.54 -25.10
CA LEU A 197 0.43 -1.75 -24.07
C LEU A 197 -0.02 -1.06 -22.79
N SER A 198 -0.28 -1.84 -21.74
CA SER A 198 -0.67 -1.32 -20.41
C SER A 198 0.26 -1.85 -19.31
N ALA A 199 0.20 -1.25 -18.12
CA ALA A 199 1.07 -1.64 -17.01
C ALA A 199 0.88 -3.11 -16.59
N SER A 200 -0.37 -3.61 -16.58
CA SER A 200 -0.74 -5.01 -16.38
C SER A 200 -1.63 -5.57 -17.48
N ARG A 201 -1.73 -6.90 -17.58
CA ARG A 201 -2.61 -7.57 -18.55
C ARG A 201 -4.07 -7.23 -18.31
N ALA A 202 -4.49 -7.14 -17.05
CA ALA A 202 -5.84 -6.78 -16.65
C ALA A 202 -6.25 -5.40 -17.22
N GLN A 203 -5.35 -4.42 -17.18
CA GLN A 203 -5.61 -3.11 -17.77
C GLN A 203 -5.74 -3.17 -19.30
N ALA A 204 -4.93 -3.99 -19.97
CA ALA A 204 -5.03 -4.16 -21.42
C ALA A 204 -6.36 -4.82 -21.83
N GLU A 205 -6.91 -5.72 -21.00
CA GLU A 205 -8.23 -6.33 -21.23
C GLU A 205 -9.39 -5.33 -21.15
N ILE A 206 -9.22 -4.18 -20.47
CA ILE A 206 -10.23 -3.11 -20.47
C ILE A 206 -10.45 -2.56 -21.88
N PHE A 207 -9.37 -2.36 -22.66
CA PHE A 207 -9.49 -1.99 -24.07
C PHE A 207 -10.26 -3.05 -24.86
N ARG A 208 -9.96 -4.33 -24.62
CA ARG A 208 -10.65 -5.44 -25.28
C ARG A 208 -12.14 -5.44 -24.96
N ALA A 209 -12.50 -5.27 -23.69
CA ALA A 209 -13.88 -5.21 -23.25
C ALA A 209 -14.65 -4.05 -23.92
N TYR A 210 -14.07 -2.85 -23.97
CA TYR A 210 -14.68 -1.72 -24.68
C TYR A 210 -14.86 -1.98 -26.17
N ILE A 211 -13.86 -2.56 -26.85
CA ILE A 211 -13.94 -2.90 -28.28
C ILE A 211 -15.06 -3.91 -28.54
N VAL A 212 -15.13 -4.99 -27.75
CA VAL A 212 -16.15 -6.03 -27.90
C VAL A 212 -17.54 -5.45 -27.65
N ALA A 213 -17.71 -4.67 -26.58
CA ALA A 213 -18.98 -4.04 -26.23
C ALA A 213 -19.44 -3.02 -27.29
N PHE A 214 -18.52 -2.20 -27.80
CA PHE A 214 -18.81 -1.23 -28.85
C PHE A 214 -19.28 -1.90 -30.13
N VAL A 215 -18.52 -2.89 -30.62
CA VAL A 215 -18.86 -3.59 -31.86
C VAL A 215 -20.17 -4.35 -31.70
N ASN A 216 -20.39 -5.01 -30.57
CA ASN A 216 -21.64 -5.72 -30.31
C ASN A 216 -22.84 -4.78 -30.23
N SER A 217 -22.74 -3.67 -29.48
CA SER A 217 -23.84 -2.73 -29.31
C SER A 217 -24.25 -2.05 -30.63
N VAL A 218 -23.31 -1.71 -31.51
CA VAL A 218 -23.64 -1.03 -32.77
C VAL A 218 -24.07 -2.02 -33.86
N THR A 219 -23.43 -3.19 -33.93
CA THR A 219 -23.55 -4.10 -35.08
C THR A 219 -24.24 -5.43 -34.78
N GLY A 220 -24.40 -5.77 -33.49
CA GLY A 220 -24.85 -7.08 -33.01
C GLY A 220 -23.79 -8.19 -33.13
N VAL A 221 -22.56 -7.89 -33.56
CA VAL A 221 -21.49 -8.88 -33.77
C VAL A 221 -20.64 -9.01 -32.50
N GLU A 222 -20.53 -10.22 -31.97
CA GLU A 222 -19.65 -10.53 -30.85
C GLU A 222 -18.25 -10.89 -31.37
N LEU A 223 -17.24 -10.12 -30.98
CA LEU A 223 -15.84 -10.39 -31.35
C LEU A 223 -15.22 -11.44 -30.42
N LYS A 224 -14.52 -12.42 -31.01
CA LYS A 224 -13.91 -13.54 -30.28
C LYS A 224 -12.43 -13.70 -30.60
N GLY A 225 -11.64 -14.09 -29.60
CA GLY A 225 -10.22 -14.36 -29.73
C GLY A 225 -9.36 -13.48 -28.82
N ASN A 226 -8.12 -13.92 -28.63
CA ASN A 226 -7.07 -13.20 -27.94
C ASN A 226 -5.71 -13.64 -28.52
N PRO A 227 -5.11 -12.91 -29.49
CA PRO A 227 -5.57 -11.62 -30.04
C PRO A 227 -6.90 -11.74 -30.82
N ILE A 228 -7.59 -10.62 -30.99
CA ILE A 228 -8.77 -10.56 -31.89
C ILE A 228 -8.25 -10.39 -33.30
N ILE A 229 -8.55 -11.35 -34.18
CA ILE A 229 -8.19 -11.31 -35.60
C ILE A 229 -9.45 -11.02 -36.40
N LEU A 230 -9.46 -9.91 -37.15
CA LEU A 230 -10.58 -9.49 -37.98
C LEU A 230 -10.54 -10.19 -39.35
N SER A 231 -11.70 -10.29 -39.98
CA SER A 231 -11.82 -10.91 -41.32
C SER A 231 -11.01 -10.21 -42.43
N ASN A 232 -10.62 -8.94 -42.23
CA ASN A 232 -9.78 -8.16 -43.15
C ASN A 232 -8.27 -8.30 -42.86
N GLY A 233 -7.88 -9.16 -41.92
CA GLY A 233 -6.48 -9.43 -41.56
C GLY A 233 -5.92 -8.56 -40.43
N ALA A 234 -6.64 -7.54 -39.95
CA ALA A 234 -6.18 -6.75 -38.81
C ALA A 234 -6.13 -7.58 -37.52
N GLU A 235 -5.04 -7.46 -36.78
CA GLU A 235 -4.85 -8.09 -35.48
C GLU A 235 -4.88 -7.06 -34.35
N LEU A 236 -5.67 -7.34 -33.31
CA LEU A 236 -5.75 -6.52 -32.11
C LEU A 236 -5.09 -7.27 -30.94
N HIS A 237 -3.94 -6.76 -30.51
CA HIS A 237 -3.08 -7.33 -29.48
C HIS A 237 -3.21 -6.54 -28.18
N PHE A 238 -3.52 -7.23 -27.08
CA PHE A 238 -3.63 -6.64 -25.75
C PHE A 238 -2.47 -7.17 -24.90
N LEU A 239 -1.45 -6.37 -24.59
CA LEU A 239 -0.21 -6.87 -24.01
C LEU A 239 0.17 -6.09 -22.75
N SER A 240 0.87 -6.77 -21.83
CA SER A 240 1.51 -6.14 -20.67
C SER A 240 2.98 -5.85 -20.92
N THR A 241 3.54 -4.95 -20.12
CA THR A 241 4.95 -4.50 -20.23
C THR A 241 6.01 -5.58 -19.98
N SER A 242 5.63 -6.73 -19.40
CA SER A 242 6.51 -7.88 -19.16
C SER A 242 6.60 -8.87 -20.34
N SER A 243 5.78 -8.70 -21.37
CA SER A 243 5.74 -9.63 -22.51
C SER A 243 7.03 -9.51 -23.36
N GLN A 244 7.97 -10.44 -23.17
CA GLN A 244 9.17 -10.55 -24.01
C GLN A 244 8.80 -10.80 -25.50
N SER A 245 7.58 -11.28 -25.77
CA SER A 245 6.99 -11.47 -27.09
C SER A 245 6.60 -10.19 -27.82
N ALA A 246 6.55 -9.04 -27.15
CA ALA A 246 6.10 -7.78 -27.74
C ALA A 246 6.96 -7.33 -28.94
N GLN A 247 8.26 -7.66 -28.99
CA GLN A 247 9.18 -7.13 -30.00
C GLN A 247 8.85 -7.52 -31.46
N GLY A 248 8.05 -8.56 -31.69
CA GLY A 248 7.74 -9.07 -33.04
C GLY A 248 6.52 -8.43 -33.73
N TYR A 249 5.71 -7.66 -33.00
CA TYR A 249 4.47 -7.09 -33.54
C TYR A 249 4.70 -5.75 -34.24
N HIS A 250 3.81 -5.37 -35.15
CA HIS A 250 3.82 -4.09 -35.84
C HIS A 250 2.39 -3.58 -36.04
N GLY A 251 2.15 -2.28 -35.80
CA GLY A 251 0.81 -1.71 -35.80
C GLY A 251 0.74 -0.32 -35.16
N HIS A 252 -0.46 0.24 -35.05
CA HIS A 252 -0.72 1.42 -34.22
C HIS A 252 -0.61 1.03 -32.75
N VAL A 253 0.22 1.75 -31.99
CA VAL A 253 0.52 1.43 -30.59
C VAL A 253 -0.18 2.44 -29.68
N TYR A 254 -0.98 1.92 -28.76
CA TYR A 254 -1.65 2.66 -27.69
C TYR A 254 -1.00 2.26 -26.36
N ILE A 255 -0.54 3.25 -25.60
CA ILE A 255 0.19 3.04 -24.35
C ILE A 255 -0.57 3.78 -23.26
N ASP A 256 -1.25 3.03 -22.41
CA ASP A 256 -2.05 3.59 -21.33
C ASP A 256 -1.29 3.60 -20.01
N GLU A 257 -1.59 4.61 -19.18
CA GLU A 257 -0.98 4.88 -17.88
C GLU A 257 0.56 4.79 -17.89
N TYR A 258 1.21 5.32 -18.93
CA TYR A 258 2.67 5.17 -19.12
C TYR A 258 3.54 5.84 -18.05
N PHE A 259 3.02 6.82 -17.30
CA PHE A 259 3.69 7.38 -16.12
C PHE A 259 3.73 6.43 -14.92
N TRP A 260 3.06 5.28 -15.01
CA TRP A 260 3.01 4.26 -13.95
C TRP A 260 3.76 2.97 -14.33
N ILE A 261 4.35 2.95 -15.53
CA ILE A 261 5.05 1.79 -16.04
C ILE A 261 6.48 1.75 -15.51
N ARG A 262 6.87 0.58 -14.97
CA ARG A 262 8.20 0.35 -14.40
C ARG A 262 9.33 0.69 -15.39
N ASP A 263 9.50 -0.10 -16.43
CA ASP A 263 10.66 0.03 -17.31
C ASP A 263 10.34 0.89 -18.54
N PHE A 264 9.98 2.17 -18.31
CA PHE A 264 9.53 3.07 -19.38
C PHE A 264 10.51 3.14 -20.56
N GLU A 265 11.81 3.28 -20.33
CA GLU A 265 12.79 3.33 -21.43
C GLU A 265 12.77 2.06 -22.29
N LYS A 266 12.61 0.89 -21.66
CA LYS A 266 12.50 -0.40 -22.36
C LYS A 266 11.20 -0.47 -23.14
N LEU A 267 10.08 -0.10 -22.52
CA LEU A 267 8.79 -0.05 -23.18
C LEU A 267 8.80 0.89 -24.38
N ARG A 268 9.35 2.10 -24.22
CA ARG A 268 9.47 3.09 -25.29
C ARG A 268 10.27 2.52 -26.47
N LYS A 269 11.40 1.85 -26.21
CA LYS A 269 12.20 1.18 -27.25
C LYS A 269 11.35 0.14 -28.01
N VAL A 270 10.62 -0.72 -27.30
CA VAL A 270 9.75 -1.74 -27.90
C VAL A 270 8.62 -1.11 -28.71
N ALA A 271 7.87 -0.17 -28.13
CA ALA A 271 6.77 0.55 -28.78
C ALA A 271 7.24 1.29 -30.05
N SER A 272 8.39 1.96 -29.97
CA SER A 272 8.98 2.64 -31.12
C SER A 272 9.40 1.68 -32.23
N GLY A 273 9.86 0.47 -31.88
CA GLY A 273 10.19 -0.60 -32.83
C GLY A 273 8.95 -1.12 -33.56
N MET A 274 7.89 -1.45 -32.80
CA MET A 274 6.61 -1.92 -33.35
C MET A 274 6.01 -0.91 -34.33
N ALA A 275 6.07 0.36 -33.97
CA ALA A 275 5.50 1.43 -34.76
C ALA A 275 6.50 2.04 -35.75
N SER A 276 7.66 1.43 -36.03
CA SER A 276 8.76 2.10 -36.76
C SER A 276 8.41 2.60 -38.17
N GLN A 277 7.46 1.97 -38.86
CA GLN A 277 7.04 2.36 -40.22
C GLN A 277 6.23 3.67 -40.22
N LYS A 278 6.34 4.44 -41.32
CA LYS A 278 5.72 5.78 -41.47
C LYS A 278 4.21 5.81 -41.22
N LYS A 279 3.49 4.73 -41.56
CA LYS A 279 2.04 4.66 -41.39
C LYS A 279 1.58 4.45 -39.95
N TRP A 280 2.43 3.85 -39.11
CA TRP A 280 2.07 3.54 -37.73
C TRP A 280 2.03 4.79 -36.86
N ARG A 281 1.27 4.75 -35.77
CA ARG A 281 1.13 5.86 -34.81
C ARG A 281 1.44 5.36 -33.41
N GLN A 282 1.89 6.26 -32.54
CA GLN A 282 2.09 6.00 -31.13
C GLN A 282 1.21 6.97 -30.33
N THR A 283 0.36 6.44 -29.46
CA THR A 283 -0.55 7.23 -28.63
C THR A 283 -0.25 6.92 -27.16
N TYR A 284 0.43 7.84 -26.49
CA TYR A 284 0.73 7.78 -25.06
C TYR A 284 -0.39 8.50 -24.30
N ILE A 285 -1.00 7.83 -23.35
CA ILE A 285 -2.12 8.35 -22.54
C ILE A 285 -1.80 8.02 -21.09
N SER A 286 -1.90 8.98 -20.18
CA SER A 286 -1.64 8.69 -18.76
C SER A 286 -2.18 9.76 -17.82
N THR A 287 -2.50 9.36 -16.60
CA THR A 287 -2.55 10.29 -15.46
C THR A 287 -1.13 10.62 -14.98
N PRO A 288 -0.87 11.79 -14.37
CA PRO A 288 0.46 12.15 -13.87
C PRO A 288 0.88 11.25 -12.71
N SER A 289 2.15 10.87 -12.64
CA SER A 289 2.75 10.19 -11.48
C SER A 289 3.59 11.13 -10.63
N THR A 290 4.91 11.02 -10.70
CA THR A 290 5.91 11.80 -9.97
C THR A 290 6.90 12.44 -10.93
N LEU A 291 7.48 13.57 -10.53
CA LEU A 291 8.56 14.23 -11.27
C LEU A 291 9.81 13.34 -11.39
N SER A 292 10.02 12.42 -10.45
CA SER A 292 11.16 11.49 -10.46
C SER A 292 11.00 10.35 -11.48
N HIS A 293 9.83 10.19 -12.10
CA HIS A 293 9.58 9.12 -13.06
C HIS A 293 10.42 9.29 -14.34
N PRO A 294 11.13 8.26 -14.86
CA PRO A 294 11.91 8.39 -16.08
C PRO A 294 11.12 8.88 -17.30
N ALA A 295 9.83 8.56 -17.36
CA ALA A 295 8.92 9.03 -18.41
C ALA A 295 8.63 10.54 -18.35
N TYR A 296 8.86 11.20 -17.22
CA TYR A 296 8.75 12.65 -17.10
C TYR A 296 9.73 13.35 -18.06
N THR A 297 10.97 12.87 -18.15
CA THR A 297 11.97 13.41 -19.11
C THR A 297 11.52 13.28 -20.57
N TYR A 298 10.72 12.26 -20.90
CA TYR A 298 10.14 12.10 -22.24
C TYR A 298 8.96 13.07 -22.47
N TRP A 299 8.18 13.32 -21.43
CA TRP A 299 7.12 14.32 -21.44
C TRP A 299 7.66 15.75 -21.52
N SER A 300 8.66 16.12 -20.71
CA SER A 300 9.24 17.47 -20.64
C SER A 300 10.08 17.85 -21.86
N GLY A 301 10.51 16.85 -22.67
CA GLY A 301 11.37 17.06 -23.83
C GLY A 301 12.86 16.88 -23.52
N GLU A 302 13.25 16.76 -22.25
CA GLU A 302 14.65 16.49 -21.85
C GLU A 302 15.22 15.20 -22.49
N HIS A 303 14.39 14.20 -22.72
CA HIS A 303 14.79 12.97 -23.42
C HIS A 303 15.27 13.26 -24.85
N PHE A 304 14.71 14.28 -25.51
CA PHE A 304 15.19 14.74 -26.81
C PHE A 304 16.57 15.40 -26.67
N ASN A 305 16.86 16.11 -25.60
CA ASN A 305 18.17 16.76 -25.44
C ASN A 305 19.32 15.77 -25.20
N LYS A 306 19.00 14.60 -24.62
CA LYS A 306 19.99 13.56 -24.28
C LYS A 306 20.84 13.14 -25.49
N GLY A 307 22.15 13.33 -25.38
CA GLY A 307 23.12 12.95 -26.41
C GLY A 307 23.19 13.90 -27.62
N ARG A 308 22.47 15.03 -27.59
CA ARG A 308 22.56 16.09 -28.61
C ARG A 308 23.44 17.25 -28.11
N PRO A 309 24.14 17.98 -29.00
CA PRO A 309 24.82 19.23 -28.65
C PRO A 309 23.86 20.26 -28.05
N LYS A 310 24.32 21.11 -27.11
CA LYS A 310 23.52 22.16 -26.47
C LYS A 310 22.77 23.05 -27.48
N ALA A 311 23.40 23.36 -28.62
CA ALA A 311 22.79 24.15 -29.71
C ALA A 311 21.52 23.53 -30.33
N HIS A 312 21.27 22.24 -30.11
CA HIS A 312 20.07 21.53 -30.58
C HIS A 312 19.13 21.15 -29.44
N HIS A 313 19.37 21.65 -28.22
CA HIS A 313 18.47 21.42 -27.10
C HIS A 313 17.20 22.24 -27.28
N ILE A 314 16.10 21.67 -26.80
CA ILE A 314 14.78 22.31 -26.78
C ILE A 314 14.35 22.47 -25.32
N THR A 315 13.60 23.54 -25.06
CA THR A 315 12.89 23.75 -23.80
C THR A 315 11.42 23.91 -24.12
N LEU A 316 10.56 23.11 -23.49
CA LEU A 316 9.14 23.07 -23.77
C LEU A 316 8.34 23.68 -22.62
N ASP A 317 7.45 24.62 -22.92
CA ASP A 317 6.42 25.04 -21.96
C ASP A 317 5.37 23.93 -21.86
N ILE A 318 5.46 23.14 -20.78
CA ILE A 318 4.54 22.03 -20.48
C ILE A 318 3.40 22.42 -19.54
N SER A 319 3.17 23.72 -19.32
CA SER A 319 2.07 24.19 -18.49
C SER A 319 0.71 23.81 -19.07
N HIS A 320 -0.28 23.62 -18.19
CA HIS A 320 -1.67 23.38 -18.59
C HIS A 320 -2.19 24.46 -19.55
N LYS A 321 -1.90 25.74 -19.26
CA LYS A 321 -2.31 26.88 -20.10
C LYS A 321 -1.85 26.74 -21.55
N ALA A 322 -0.62 26.27 -21.74
CA ALA A 322 -0.02 26.10 -23.06
C ALA A 322 -0.52 24.84 -23.79
N LEU A 323 -0.84 23.78 -23.05
CA LEU A 323 -1.16 22.46 -23.60
C LEU A 323 -2.65 22.08 -23.61
N GLN A 324 -3.55 22.84 -22.96
CA GLN A 324 -4.98 22.50 -22.86
C GLN A 324 -5.70 22.27 -24.20
N LYS A 325 -5.28 22.98 -25.26
CA LYS A 325 -5.84 22.86 -26.62
C LYS A 325 -5.10 21.86 -27.52
N GLY A 326 -4.03 21.25 -27.02
CA GLY A 326 -3.11 20.45 -27.82
C GLY A 326 -2.12 21.30 -28.61
N ARG A 327 -0.85 20.88 -28.66
CA ARG A 327 0.23 21.57 -29.39
C ARG A 327 1.18 20.55 -30.01
N LEU A 328 1.61 20.77 -31.25
CA LEU A 328 2.72 20.03 -31.84
C LEU A 328 4.04 20.71 -31.44
N ASP A 329 4.93 19.97 -30.79
CA ASP A 329 6.20 20.48 -30.27
C ASP A 329 7.40 20.19 -31.20
N PRO A 330 8.52 20.92 -31.04
CA PRO A 330 9.75 20.74 -31.83
C PRO A 330 10.37 19.34 -31.83
N ASP A 331 10.08 18.50 -30.83
CA ASP A 331 10.53 17.10 -30.81
C ASP A 331 9.65 16.15 -31.64
N GLY A 332 8.65 16.70 -32.35
CA GLY A 332 7.76 15.95 -33.23
C GLY A 332 6.62 15.24 -32.52
N GLN A 333 6.39 15.54 -31.24
CA GLN A 333 5.26 15.00 -30.47
C GLN A 333 4.13 16.02 -30.37
N TRP A 334 2.89 15.56 -30.59
CA TRP A 334 1.72 16.35 -30.26
C TRP A 334 1.35 16.12 -28.79
N ARG A 335 1.33 17.17 -27.97
CA ARG A 335 1.06 17.11 -26.53
C ARG A 335 -0.25 17.77 -26.15
N GLN A 336 -0.96 17.20 -25.18
CA GLN A 336 -2.12 17.84 -24.54
C GLN A 336 -2.17 17.53 -23.04
N VAL A 337 -2.59 18.52 -22.24
CA VAL A 337 -3.00 18.34 -20.85
C VAL A 337 -4.50 18.58 -20.76
N ILE A 338 -5.27 17.66 -20.18
CA ILE A 338 -6.73 17.80 -20.08
C ILE A 338 -7.20 17.47 -18.67
N THR A 339 -7.65 18.50 -17.95
CA THR A 339 -8.18 18.40 -16.59
C THR A 339 -9.66 18.02 -16.58
N ILE A 340 -10.19 17.68 -15.41
CA ILE A 340 -11.63 17.45 -15.22
C ILE A 340 -12.44 18.69 -15.60
N PHE A 341 -11.97 19.88 -15.24
CA PHE A 341 -12.62 21.15 -15.57
C PHE A 341 -12.62 21.45 -17.06
N ASP A 342 -11.57 21.04 -17.78
CA ASP A 342 -11.55 21.20 -19.23
C ASP A 342 -12.53 20.26 -19.91
N ALA A 343 -12.65 19.01 -19.43
CA ALA A 343 -13.62 18.04 -19.93
C ALA A 343 -15.06 18.50 -19.65
N GLU A 344 -15.34 19.01 -18.44
CA GLU A 344 -16.63 19.57 -18.05
C GLU A 344 -17.03 20.76 -18.94
N ARG A 345 -16.11 21.74 -19.12
CA ARG A 345 -16.29 22.87 -20.03
C ARG A 345 -16.51 22.45 -21.48
N GLN A 346 -16.05 21.26 -21.84
CA GLN A 346 -16.21 20.67 -23.17
C GLN A 346 -17.41 19.72 -23.27
N GLY A 347 -18.32 19.75 -22.30
CA GLY A 347 -19.61 19.07 -22.33
C GLY A 347 -19.62 17.67 -21.71
N TYR A 348 -18.55 17.26 -21.01
CA TYR A 348 -18.50 15.96 -20.33
C TYR A 348 -19.17 16.05 -18.96
N ASP A 349 -20.45 15.67 -18.90
CA ASP A 349 -21.39 15.88 -17.79
C ASP A 349 -21.62 14.62 -16.93
N LEU A 350 -20.73 13.63 -17.02
CA LEU A 350 -20.90 12.34 -16.33
C LEU A 350 -20.40 12.31 -14.89
N PHE A 351 -19.71 13.35 -14.43
CA PHE A 351 -19.16 13.45 -13.08
C PHE A 351 -19.70 14.68 -12.36
N ASP A 352 -19.78 14.60 -11.03
CA ASP A 352 -20.11 15.72 -10.16
C ASP A 352 -18.80 16.23 -9.54
N VAL A 353 -18.27 17.32 -10.09
CA VAL A 353 -16.97 17.87 -9.66
C VAL A 353 -17.01 18.36 -8.22
N GLU A 354 -18.13 18.91 -7.78
CA GLU A 354 -18.27 19.43 -6.41
C GLU A 354 -18.33 18.28 -5.41
N GLN A 355 -19.04 17.21 -5.74
CA GLN A 355 -19.00 15.98 -4.94
C GLN A 355 -17.60 15.36 -4.91
N LEU A 356 -16.88 15.33 -6.03
CA LEU A 356 -15.49 14.86 -6.06
C LEU A 356 -14.55 15.71 -5.19
N LYS A 357 -14.74 17.03 -5.11
CA LYS A 357 -13.97 17.87 -4.18
C LYS A 357 -14.26 17.59 -2.70
N ILE A 358 -15.43 17.01 -2.40
CA ILE A 358 -15.78 16.56 -1.05
C ILE A 358 -15.16 15.19 -0.77
N GLU A 359 -15.17 14.29 -1.76
CA GLU A 359 -14.65 12.92 -1.64
C GLU A 359 -13.13 12.85 -1.56
N TYR A 360 -12.42 13.76 -2.25
CA TYR A 360 -10.97 13.71 -2.36
C TYR A 360 -10.31 14.88 -1.63
N SER A 361 -9.15 14.63 -1.02
CA SER A 361 -8.29 15.70 -0.52
C SER A 361 -7.90 16.66 -1.67
N PRO A 362 -7.58 17.94 -1.42
CA PRO A 362 -7.16 18.86 -2.48
C PRO A 362 -5.92 18.37 -3.22
N ASP A 363 -4.97 17.76 -2.52
CA ASP A 363 -3.74 17.23 -3.14
C ASP A 363 -4.05 16.05 -4.06
N GLU A 364 -4.92 15.13 -3.64
CA GLU A 364 -5.38 14.03 -4.51
C GLU A 364 -6.24 14.54 -5.64
N PHE A 365 -7.12 15.50 -5.38
CA PHE A 365 -7.99 16.06 -6.40
C PHE A 365 -7.14 16.71 -7.50
N ARG A 366 -6.15 17.52 -7.12
CA ARG A 366 -5.19 18.13 -8.05
C ARG A 366 -4.42 17.07 -8.85
N GLN A 367 -4.02 15.98 -8.21
CA GLN A 367 -3.29 14.92 -8.89
C GLN A 367 -4.18 14.11 -9.85
N LEU A 368 -5.34 13.66 -9.38
CA LEU A 368 -6.23 12.77 -10.11
C LEU A 368 -6.99 13.49 -11.22
N PHE A 369 -7.35 14.75 -10.98
CA PHE A 369 -8.30 15.48 -11.80
C PHE A 369 -7.72 16.76 -12.44
N GLU A 370 -6.71 17.38 -11.84
CA GLU A 370 -6.05 18.58 -12.41
C GLU A 370 -4.70 18.31 -13.09
N CYS A 371 -4.33 17.04 -13.26
CA CYS A 371 -3.11 16.63 -13.96
C CYS A 371 -1.80 17.13 -13.32
N VAL A 372 -1.77 17.31 -12.00
CA VAL A 372 -0.56 17.71 -11.26
C VAL A 372 0.32 16.51 -10.92
N PHE A 373 1.63 16.60 -11.19
CA PHE A 373 2.61 15.59 -10.77
C PHE A 373 2.90 15.68 -9.27
N ILE A 374 3.12 14.52 -8.63
CA ILE A 374 3.60 14.48 -7.25
C ILE A 374 5.07 14.90 -7.21
N ASP A 375 5.40 15.82 -6.30
CA ASP A 375 6.75 15.99 -5.80
C ASP A 375 6.98 15.04 -4.62
N ASP A 376 7.72 13.96 -4.89
CA ASP A 376 8.02 12.88 -3.96
C ASP A 376 9.37 13.03 -3.24
N ALA A 377 10.03 14.20 -3.34
CA ALA A 377 11.32 14.43 -2.69
C ALA A 377 11.27 14.16 -1.18
N ALA A 378 10.20 14.61 -0.52
CA ALA A 378 9.95 14.42 0.91
C ALA A 378 9.31 13.06 1.26
N SER A 379 8.93 12.25 0.27
CA SER A 379 8.29 10.96 0.52
C SER A 379 9.25 9.95 1.15
N VAL A 380 8.75 9.19 2.13
CA VAL A 380 9.53 8.13 2.78
C VAL A 380 9.50 6.83 1.96
N PHE A 381 8.47 6.62 1.13
CA PHE A 381 8.44 5.56 0.15
C PHE A 381 8.91 6.09 -1.21
N LYS A 382 10.05 5.59 -1.70
CA LYS A 382 10.56 6.02 -3.00
C LYS A 382 9.82 5.34 -4.14
N PHE A 383 9.51 6.11 -5.18
CA PHE A 383 8.83 5.64 -6.37
C PHE A 383 9.46 4.36 -6.95
N GLU A 384 10.78 4.36 -7.12
CA GLU A 384 11.53 3.22 -7.64
C GLU A 384 11.41 1.94 -6.79
N THR A 385 11.18 2.08 -5.48
CA THR A 385 10.98 0.93 -4.59
C THR A 385 9.56 0.38 -4.72
N LEU A 386 8.54 1.25 -4.71
CA LEU A 386 7.14 0.85 -4.88
C LEU A 386 6.89 0.20 -6.23
N LYS A 387 7.46 0.77 -7.28
CA LYS A 387 7.42 0.30 -8.65
C LYS A 387 8.06 -1.08 -8.84
N ARG A 388 9.06 -1.46 -8.03
CA ARG A 388 9.65 -2.81 -8.07
C ARG A 388 8.69 -3.90 -7.56
N ALA A 389 7.78 -3.54 -6.65
CA ALA A 389 6.76 -4.42 -6.12
C ALA A 389 5.52 -4.54 -7.04
N ALA A 390 5.30 -3.58 -7.93
CA ALA A 390 4.22 -3.59 -8.92
C ALA A 390 4.51 -4.63 -10.03
N ILE A 391 3.64 -5.64 -10.19
CA ILE A 391 3.81 -6.76 -11.13
C ILE A 391 2.52 -7.05 -11.89
N ASP A 392 2.60 -7.72 -13.04
CA ASP A 392 1.43 -8.22 -13.76
C ASP A 392 0.88 -9.46 -13.05
N SER A 393 -0.14 -9.29 -12.19
CA SER A 393 -0.61 -10.34 -11.28
C SER A 393 -1.12 -11.57 -12.05
N LEU A 394 -1.91 -11.37 -13.10
CA LEU A 394 -2.45 -12.44 -13.93
C LEU A 394 -1.38 -13.24 -14.68
N ALA A 395 -0.26 -12.61 -15.02
CA ALA A 395 0.85 -13.29 -15.67
C ALA A 395 1.77 -14.01 -14.68
N LYS A 396 1.90 -13.48 -13.46
CA LYS A 396 2.91 -13.91 -12.48
C LYS A 396 2.38 -14.83 -11.41
N TRP A 397 1.10 -14.76 -11.07
CA TRP A 397 0.44 -15.56 -10.05
C TRP A 397 -0.54 -16.54 -10.69
N PRO A 398 -0.06 -17.68 -11.24
CA PRO A 398 -0.92 -18.67 -11.87
C PRO A 398 -1.87 -19.37 -10.89
N ASP A 399 -1.64 -19.18 -9.59
CA ASP A 399 -2.44 -19.70 -8.48
C ASP A 399 -3.50 -18.70 -7.97
N TYR A 400 -3.68 -17.58 -8.66
CA TYR A 400 -4.67 -16.55 -8.34
C TYR A 400 -5.56 -16.27 -9.57
N ASP A 401 -6.87 -16.43 -9.42
CA ASP A 401 -7.88 -16.13 -10.44
C ASP A 401 -8.99 -15.26 -9.84
N PRO A 402 -9.06 -13.95 -10.13
CA PRO A 402 -10.04 -13.05 -9.52
C PRO A 402 -11.50 -13.40 -9.85
N GLU A 403 -11.75 -14.09 -10.97
CA GLU A 403 -13.10 -14.45 -11.43
C GLU A 403 -13.60 -15.79 -10.84
N ALA A 404 -12.71 -16.55 -10.20
CA ALA A 404 -13.09 -17.80 -9.56
C ALA A 404 -13.89 -17.57 -8.27
N GLU A 405 -14.76 -18.53 -7.93
CA GLU A 405 -15.55 -18.50 -6.69
C GLU A 405 -14.64 -18.45 -5.44
N ARG A 406 -13.47 -19.10 -5.50
CA ARG A 406 -12.39 -19.01 -4.51
C ARG A 406 -11.11 -18.50 -5.18
N PRO A 407 -10.86 -17.18 -5.21
CA PRO A 407 -9.83 -16.59 -6.06
C PRO A 407 -8.40 -17.06 -5.78
N TYR A 408 -8.13 -17.55 -4.57
CA TYR A 408 -6.81 -18.08 -4.17
C TYR A 408 -6.90 -19.51 -3.63
N GLY A 409 -7.95 -20.24 -4.04
CA GLY A 409 -8.25 -21.58 -3.57
C GLY A 409 -8.34 -21.66 -2.04
N ASP A 410 -7.76 -22.71 -1.46
CA ASP A 410 -7.69 -22.90 0.00
C ASP A 410 -6.39 -22.37 0.63
N LYS A 411 -5.61 -21.58 -0.10
CA LYS A 411 -4.39 -20.99 0.46
C LYS A 411 -4.75 -19.90 1.47
N PRO A 412 -3.98 -19.76 2.56
CA PRO A 412 -4.30 -18.81 3.61
C PRO A 412 -4.18 -17.37 3.10
N VAL A 413 -5.08 -16.50 3.56
CA VAL A 413 -4.98 -15.05 3.38
C VAL A 413 -5.19 -14.32 4.70
N TRP A 414 -4.75 -13.07 4.75
CA TRP A 414 -4.95 -12.16 5.86
C TRP A 414 -5.75 -10.95 5.40
N LEU A 415 -6.58 -10.40 6.30
CA LEU A 415 -7.32 -9.17 6.05
C LEU A 415 -6.78 -8.04 6.91
N GLY A 416 -6.58 -6.90 6.27
CA GLY A 416 -6.26 -5.63 6.91
C GLY A 416 -7.40 -4.64 6.69
N TYR A 417 -7.93 -4.05 7.74
CA TYR A 417 -9.12 -3.22 7.65
C TYR A 417 -9.01 -1.91 8.45
N ASP A 418 -9.28 -0.79 7.78
CA ASP A 418 -9.38 0.57 8.33
C ASP A 418 -10.83 1.07 8.16
N PRO A 419 -11.64 1.10 9.24
CA PRO A 419 -13.04 1.52 9.20
C PRO A 419 -13.22 3.04 9.15
N SER A 420 -14.18 3.48 8.33
CA SER A 420 -14.65 4.87 8.27
C SER A 420 -16.16 4.94 8.03
N ARG A 421 -16.82 5.97 8.56
CA ARG A 421 -18.26 6.29 8.36
C ARG A 421 -18.49 7.75 8.02
N THR A 422 -17.44 8.55 8.02
CA THR A 422 -17.47 9.99 7.76
C THR A 422 -17.24 10.22 6.26
N THR A 423 -16.74 11.40 5.87
CA THR A 423 -16.37 11.74 4.49
C THR A 423 -15.39 10.76 3.84
N ASP A 424 -14.52 10.12 4.63
CA ASP A 424 -13.47 9.23 4.14
C ASP A 424 -14.00 7.81 3.88
N ALA A 425 -13.43 7.07 2.92
CA ALA A 425 -13.75 5.66 2.72
C ALA A 425 -13.18 4.75 3.82
N ALA A 426 -13.91 3.66 4.11
CA ALA A 426 -13.34 2.51 4.80
C ALA A 426 -12.53 1.67 3.80
N SER A 427 -11.33 1.23 4.18
CA SER A 427 -10.41 0.51 3.30
C SER A 427 -10.12 -0.89 3.81
N CYS A 428 -10.23 -1.90 2.94
CA CYS A 428 -9.93 -3.31 3.25
C CYS A 428 -8.95 -3.88 2.22
N VAL A 429 -7.94 -4.62 2.67
CA VAL A 429 -6.97 -5.31 1.81
C VAL A 429 -6.89 -6.80 2.14
N VAL A 430 -6.84 -7.62 1.09
CA VAL A 430 -6.63 -9.07 1.16
C VAL A 430 -5.18 -9.36 0.82
N VAL A 431 -4.42 -9.90 1.77
CA VAL A 431 -2.98 -10.15 1.62
C VAL A 431 -2.70 -11.64 1.75
N ALA A 432 -2.11 -12.25 0.74
CA ALA A 432 -1.54 -13.58 0.86
C ALA A 432 -0.17 -13.48 1.54
N PRO A 433 0.02 -14.14 2.71
CA PRO A 433 1.33 -14.32 3.28
C PRO A 433 2.19 -15.24 2.40
N PRO A 434 3.53 -15.13 2.49
CA PRO A 434 4.40 -16.03 1.76
C PRO A 434 4.32 -17.47 2.30
N ASP A 435 4.38 -18.44 1.41
CA ASP A 435 4.41 -19.87 1.76
C ASP A 435 5.67 -20.26 2.55
N GLN A 436 6.75 -19.48 2.41
CA GLN A 436 8.04 -19.71 3.08
C GLN A 436 8.63 -18.40 3.64
N PRO A 437 9.39 -18.45 4.74
CA PRO A 437 10.10 -17.29 5.29
C PRO A 437 10.98 -16.58 4.25
N GLY A 438 11.00 -15.24 4.30
CA GLY A 438 11.71 -14.42 3.29
C GLY A 438 11.00 -14.36 1.93
N GLY A 439 9.91 -15.10 1.73
CA GLY A 439 9.06 -15.00 0.55
C GLY A 439 8.30 -13.69 0.47
N LYS A 440 7.52 -13.57 -0.61
CA LYS A 440 6.79 -12.34 -0.95
C LYS A 440 5.35 -12.38 -0.46
N PHE A 441 4.95 -11.33 0.24
CA PHE A 441 3.55 -10.98 0.43
C PHE A 441 2.94 -10.61 -0.92
N ARG A 442 1.69 -10.98 -1.14
CA ARG A 442 0.94 -10.59 -2.34
C ARG A 442 -0.34 -9.89 -1.91
N ILE A 443 -0.55 -8.64 -2.31
CA ILE A 443 -1.84 -7.99 -2.10
C ILE A 443 -2.74 -8.47 -3.23
N LEU A 444 -3.70 -9.32 -2.90
CA LEU A 444 -4.57 -10.01 -3.87
C LEU A 444 -5.76 -9.15 -4.27
N GLU A 445 -6.42 -8.50 -3.31
CA GLU A 445 -7.57 -7.64 -3.57
C GLU A 445 -7.58 -6.43 -2.62
N LYS A 446 -8.23 -5.33 -3.05
CA LYS A 446 -8.46 -4.13 -2.24
C LYS A 446 -9.89 -3.63 -2.43
N TYR A 447 -10.48 -3.10 -1.36
CA TYR A 447 -11.85 -2.62 -1.31
C TYR A 447 -11.92 -1.26 -0.62
N SER A 448 -12.85 -0.43 -1.06
CA SER A 448 -13.13 0.90 -0.53
C SER A 448 -14.64 1.07 -0.36
N TRP A 449 -15.10 1.45 0.82
CA TRP A 449 -16.53 1.62 1.14
C TRP A 449 -16.81 3.00 1.73
N HIS A 450 -17.47 3.89 0.98
CA HIS A 450 -17.76 5.27 1.38
C HIS A 450 -19.12 5.40 2.07
N GLY A 451 -19.17 6.05 3.24
CA GLY A 451 -20.42 6.39 3.93
C GLY A 451 -21.28 5.19 4.39
N MET A 452 -20.74 3.97 4.36
CA MET A 452 -21.48 2.75 4.66
C MET A 452 -21.63 2.52 6.17
N THR A 453 -22.67 1.79 6.59
CA THR A 453 -22.86 1.44 8.00
C THR A 453 -21.84 0.38 8.46
N PHE A 454 -21.54 0.33 9.76
CA PHE A 454 -20.68 -0.72 10.33
C PHE A 454 -21.21 -2.13 10.10
N GLU A 455 -22.54 -2.29 10.04
CA GLU A 455 -23.18 -3.56 9.72
C GLU A 455 -22.88 -3.98 8.27
N TYR A 456 -23.01 -3.06 7.32
CA TYR A 456 -22.64 -3.33 5.93
C TYR A 456 -21.15 -3.69 5.81
N GLN A 457 -20.28 -2.91 6.47
CA GLN A 457 -18.83 -3.15 6.46
C GLN A 457 -18.47 -4.52 7.06
N ALA A 458 -19.04 -4.87 8.21
CA ALA A 458 -18.85 -6.18 8.82
C ALA A 458 -19.37 -7.30 7.92
N LYS A 459 -20.51 -7.10 7.24
CA LYS A 459 -21.06 -8.07 6.28
C LYS A 459 -20.15 -8.26 5.06
N GLN A 460 -19.52 -7.20 4.56
CA GLN A 460 -18.54 -7.34 3.48
C GLN A 460 -17.30 -8.12 3.93
N ILE A 461 -16.82 -7.91 5.16
CA ILE A 461 -15.74 -8.71 5.75
C ILE A 461 -16.17 -10.18 5.89
N GLU A 462 -17.41 -10.45 6.32
CA GLU A 462 -17.96 -11.81 6.39
C GLU A 462 -17.95 -12.49 5.01
N ASN A 463 -18.42 -11.80 3.96
CA ASN A 463 -18.39 -12.31 2.59
C ASN A 463 -16.94 -12.64 2.14
N LEU A 464 -15.95 -11.84 2.55
CA LEU A 464 -14.54 -12.14 2.26
C LEU A 464 -14.04 -13.39 2.99
N THR A 465 -14.55 -13.68 4.19
CA THR A 465 -14.23 -14.94 4.90
C THR A 465 -14.84 -16.18 4.26
N GLU A 466 -15.91 -16.02 3.47
CA GLU A 466 -16.49 -17.11 2.68
C GLU A 466 -15.72 -17.32 1.37
N ARG A 467 -15.37 -16.22 0.70
CA ARG A 467 -14.68 -16.20 -0.60
C ARG A 467 -13.20 -16.58 -0.50
N PHE A 468 -12.54 -16.32 0.64
CA PHE A 468 -11.14 -16.66 0.89
C PHE A 468 -10.94 -17.49 2.16
N ASN A 469 -9.87 -18.30 2.20
CA ASN A 469 -9.44 -18.96 3.43
C ASN A 469 -8.72 -17.98 4.39
N VAL A 470 -9.50 -17.08 4.99
CA VAL A 470 -9.00 -16.05 5.91
C VAL A 470 -8.49 -16.68 7.20
N LYS A 471 -7.23 -16.39 7.55
CA LYS A 471 -6.59 -16.86 8.79
C LYS A 471 -6.47 -15.81 9.87
N GLU A 472 -6.33 -14.55 9.48
CA GLU A 472 -6.14 -13.42 10.38
C GLU A 472 -6.90 -12.21 9.84
N ILE A 473 -7.49 -11.42 10.74
CA ILE A 473 -8.15 -10.15 10.42
C ILE A 473 -7.63 -9.12 11.42
N GLY A 474 -6.97 -8.08 10.93
CA GLY A 474 -6.57 -6.91 11.71
C GLY A 474 -7.50 -5.73 11.43
N ILE A 475 -8.09 -5.14 12.47
CA ILE A 475 -9.04 -4.03 12.36
C ILE A 475 -8.54 -2.85 13.18
N ASP A 476 -8.40 -1.67 12.56
CA ASP A 476 -8.16 -0.43 13.31
C ASP A 476 -9.36 -0.10 14.20
N VAL A 477 -9.10 0.10 15.49
CA VAL A 477 -10.07 0.49 16.51
C VAL A 477 -9.68 1.78 17.23
N THR A 478 -8.68 2.51 16.74
CA THR A 478 -8.18 3.77 17.36
C THR A 478 -9.24 4.87 17.38
N GLY A 479 -10.16 4.83 16.41
CA GLY A 479 -11.30 5.72 16.35
C GLY A 479 -12.61 4.95 16.47
N MET A 480 -13.41 5.06 15.43
CA MET A 480 -14.79 4.56 15.40
C MET A 480 -14.89 3.07 15.01
N GLY A 481 -13.76 2.36 14.96
CA GLY A 481 -13.64 0.98 14.49
C GLY A 481 -14.11 -0.10 15.46
N ASP A 482 -14.25 0.21 16.76
CA ASP A 482 -14.78 -0.72 17.78
C ASP A 482 -16.12 -1.32 17.35
N GLY A 483 -16.99 -0.51 16.74
CA GLY A 483 -18.31 -0.96 16.28
C GLY A 483 -18.26 -1.99 15.16
N VAL A 484 -17.25 -1.97 14.28
CA VAL A 484 -17.06 -3.02 13.28
C VAL A 484 -16.38 -4.23 13.90
N PHE A 485 -15.38 -3.99 14.75
CA PHE A 485 -14.61 -5.04 15.41
C PHE A 485 -15.48 -6.00 16.22
N GLU A 486 -16.38 -5.49 17.07
CA GLU A 486 -17.31 -6.33 17.86
C GLU A 486 -18.18 -7.23 16.98
N ARG A 487 -18.65 -6.71 15.83
CA ARG A 487 -19.48 -7.47 14.88
C ARG A 487 -18.67 -8.55 14.18
N VAL A 488 -17.46 -8.21 13.74
CA VAL A 488 -16.54 -9.17 13.12
C VAL A 488 -16.15 -10.28 14.10
N GLN A 489 -15.95 -9.97 15.38
CA GLN A 489 -15.72 -10.99 16.41
C GLN A 489 -16.90 -11.98 16.57
N GLY A 490 -18.12 -11.57 16.20
CA GLY A 490 -19.30 -12.42 16.22
C GLY A 490 -19.18 -13.65 15.30
N PHE A 491 -18.61 -13.50 14.10
CA PHE A 491 -18.42 -14.59 13.14
C PHE A 491 -16.96 -15.03 12.98
N PHE A 492 -15.99 -14.16 13.29
CA PHE A 492 -14.56 -14.43 13.24
C PHE A 492 -13.88 -14.04 14.56
N ARG A 493 -14.06 -14.89 15.58
CA ARG A 493 -13.60 -14.66 16.96
C ARG A 493 -12.10 -14.36 17.11
N ARG A 494 -11.28 -14.73 16.13
CA ARG A 494 -9.83 -14.49 16.09
C ARG A 494 -9.44 -13.12 15.54
N ALA A 495 -10.40 -12.27 15.17
CA ALA A 495 -10.11 -10.91 14.72
C ALA A 495 -9.36 -10.13 15.80
N LYS A 496 -8.38 -9.31 15.38
CA LYS A 496 -7.50 -8.54 16.24
C LYS A 496 -7.77 -7.04 16.11
N ALA A 497 -7.94 -6.40 17.24
CA ALA A 497 -8.03 -4.95 17.36
C ALA A 497 -6.62 -4.33 17.24
N ILE A 498 -6.51 -3.26 16.46
CA ILE A 498 -5.29 -2.49 16.26
C ILE A 498 -5.52 -1.09 16.82
N HIS A 499 -4.71 -0.69 17.80
CA HIS A 499 -4.73 0.65 18.37
C HIS A 499 -3.48 1.43 17.92
N TYR A 500 -3.66 2.47 17.13
CA TYR A 500 -2.61 3.37 16.69
C TYR A 500 -2.28 4.39 17.76
N SER A 501 -0.99 4.50 18.01
CA SER A 501 -0.36 5.69 18.56
C SER A 501 0.57 6.28 17.50
N PRO A 502 1.05 7.53 17.65
CA PRO A 502 2.11 8.07 16.79
C PRO A 502 3.35 7.17 16.71
N ALA A 503 3.67 6.44 17.80
CA ALA A 503 4.77 5.49 17.86
C ALA A 503 4.46 4.20 17.08
N THR A 504 3.28 3.62 17.27
CA THR A 504 2.83 2.45 16.50
C THR A 504 2.87 2.79 15.01
N LYS A 505 2.30 3.93 14.60
CA LYS A 505 2.29 4.42 13.22
C LYS A 505 3.71 4.55 12.63
N ALA A 506 4.67 5.00 13.44
CA ALA A 506 6.06 5.13 13.02
C ALA A 506 6.76 3.78 12.81
N GLU A 507 6.58 2.84 13.72
CA GLU A 507 7.06 1.47 13.57
C GLU A 507 6.49 0.84 12.29
N LEU A 508 5.21 1.10 12.06
CA LEU A 508 4.45 0.50 10.98
C LEU A 508 4.90 1.00 9.60
N VAL A 509 5.08 2.31 9.45
CA VAL A 509 5.65 2.89 8.23
C VAL A 509 7.08 2.40 8.01
N THR A 510 7.91 2.37 9.05
CA THR A 510 9.29 1.87 8.96
C THR A 510 9.34 0.42 8.48
N LYS A 511 8.40 -0.41 8.95
CA LYS A 511 8.30 -1.80 8.54
C LYS A 511 7.77 -1.97 7.12
N GLY A 512 6.85 -1.09 6.70
CA GLY A 512 6.47 -0.98 5.30
C GLY A 512 7.68 -0.71 4.41
N ILE A 513 8.51 0.27 4.78
CA ILE A 513 9.74 0.62 4.05
C ILE A 513 10.63 -0.61 3.91
N ASP A 514 10.91 -1.33 5.01
CA ASP A 514 11.73 -2.54 5.00
C ASP A 514 11.19 -3.61 4.03
N VAL A 515 9.88 -3.88 4.05
CA VAL A 515 9.25 -4.88 3.17
C VAL A 515 9.37 -4.49 1.70
N PHE A 516 9.19 -3.22 1.38
CA PHE A 516 9.32 -2.71 0.01
C PHE A 516 10.78 -2.72 -0.46
N GLU A 517 11.73 -2.25 0.36
CA GLU A 517 13.15 -2.21 0.02
C GLU A 517 13.75 -3.61 -0.18
N ASN A 518 13.35 -4.57 0.66
CA ASN A 518 13.76 -5.97 0.57
C ASN A 518 12.99 -6.77 -0.50
N LYS A 519 12.15 -6.13 -1.32
CA LYS A 519 11.42 -6.77 -2.44
C LYS A 519 10.50 -7.92 -1.98
N ARG A 520 9.94 -7.78 -0.78
CA ARG A 520 9.13 -8.80 -0.09
C ARG A 520 7.63 -8.60 -0.26
N ILE A 521 7.19 -7.65 -1.08
CA ILE A 521 5.77 -7.45 -1.38
C ILE A 521 5.56 -7.31 -2.88
N GLU A 522 4.43 -7.81 -3.35
CA GLU A 522 3.96 -7.68 -4.71
C GLU A 522 2.47 -7.28 -4.73
N TYR A 523 2.10 -6.47 -5.71
CA TYR A 523 0.71 -6.06 -5.97
C TYR A 523 0.53 -5.83 -7.46
N ASP A 524 -0.72 -5.79 -7.94
CA ASP A 524 -0.99 -5.60 -9.36
C ASP A 524 -0.50 -4.23 -9.85
N ALA A 525 0.24 -4.22 -10.96
CA ALA A 525 0.81 -3.00 -11.53
C ALA A 525 -0.26 -1.99 -11.98
N GLY A 526 -1.50 -2.42 -12.17
CA GLY A 526 -2.62 -1.54 -12.48
C GLY A 526 -3.14 -0.73 -11.29
N TRP A 527 -2.76 -1.06 -10.05
CA TRP A 527 -3.19 -0.36 -8.84
C TRP A 527 -2.34 0.89 -8.56
N THR A 528 -2.43 1.82 -9.50
CA THR A 528 -1.73 3.11 -9.46
C THR A 528 -2.15 3.97 -8.27
N ASP A 529 -3.40 3.81 -7.80
CA ASP A 529 -3.91 4.47 -6.59
C ASP A 529 -3.21 3.99 -5.31
N LEU A 530 -2.91 2.69 -5.19
CA LEU A 530 -2.15 2.17 -4.06
C LEU A 530 -0.74 2.78 -4.03
N MET A 531 -0.06 2.83 -5.18
CA MET A 531 1.28 3.41 -5.31
C MET A 531 1.28 4.91 -4.95
N LYS A 532 0.31 5.68 -5.45
CA LYS A 532 0.12 7.10 -5.10
C LYS A 532 0.03 7.29 -3.61
N ALA A 533 -0.79 6.46 -2.98
CA ALA A 533 -1.10 6.61 -1.58
C ALA A 533 0.16 6.35 -0.71
N PHE A 534 1.07 5.44 -1.09
CA PHE A 534 2.37 5.33 -0.43
C PHE A 534 3.29 6.55 -0.66
N LEU A 535 3.27 7.15 -1.86
CA LEU A 535 4.12 8.30 -2.20
C LEU A 535 3.76 9.56 -1.41
N THR A 536 2.54 9.70 -0.90
CA THR A 536 2.13 10.89 -0.13
C THR A 536 2.58 10.85 1.33
N ILE A 537 3.15 9.74 1.80
CA ILE A 537 3.62 9.56 3.18
C ILE A 537 4.98 10.24 3.34
N TYR A 538 5.09 11.18 4.28
CA TYR A 538 6.33 11.87 4.63
C TYR A 538 6.56 11.86 6.15
N ALA A 539 7.84 11.99 6.54
CA ALA A 539 8.23 12.11 7.94
C ALA A 539 7.97 13.53 8.44
N THR A 540 7.44 13.66 9.66
CA THR A 540 7.20 14.93 10.35
C THR A 540 7.51 14.77 11.84
N SER A 541 7.76 15.87 12.54
CA SER A 541 8.02 15.83 13.99
C SER A 541 6.74 16.22 14.73
N THR A 542 6.39 15.50 15.79
CA THR A 542 5.37 15.96 16.75
C THR A 542 5.91 17.14 17.57
N GLU A 543 5.03 17.87 18.27
CA GLU A 543 5.44 18.96 19.19
C GLU A 543 6.48 18.51 20.24
N ASN A 544 6.52 17.21 20.56
CA ASN A 544 7.47 16.60 21.48
C ASN A 544 8.76 16.09 20.81
N GLY A 545 8.98 16.38 19.52
CA GLY A 545 10.19 16.00 18.79
C GLY A 545 10.27 14.53 18.33
N THR A 546 9.21 13.73 18.54
CA THR A 546 9.14 12.35 18.04
C THR A 546 8.86 12.36 16.54
N VAL A 547 9.69 11.66 15.75
CA VAL A 547 9.43 11.43 14.33
C VAL A 547 8.16 10.59 14.20
N THR A 548 7.15 11.15 13.56
CA THR A 548 5.93 10.47 13.15
C THR A 548 5.75 10.63 11.64
N TYR A 549 4.78 9.94 11.05
CA TYR A 549 4.55 10.00 9.61
C TYR A 549 3.14 10.52 9.34
N LYS A 550 3.06 11.45 8.39
CA LYS A 550 1.80 12.03 7.95
C LYS A 550 1.60 11.82 6.45
N ALA A 551 0.33 11.66 6.08
CA ALA A 551 -0.23 12.01 4.78
C ALA A 551 0.08 13.47 4.44
N LYS A 552 0.61 13.89 3.26
CA LYS A 552 0.58 15.33 2.90
C LYS A 552 -0.88 15.79 3.03
N ARG A 553 -1.08 16.74 3.95
CA ARG A 553 -2.36 17.27 4.43
C ARG A 553 -2.10 18.75 4.64
N THR A 554 -2.67 19.61 3.81
CA THR A 554 -2.79 21.04 4.14
C THR A 554 -3.84 21.20 5.23
N ALA A 555 -3.60 22.10 6.18
CA ALA A 555 -4.36 22.23 7.43
C ALA A 555 -5.86 22.57 7.28
N GLU A 556 -6.36 22.77 6.05
CA GLU A 556 -7.74 23.16 5.79
C GLU A 556 -8.62 22.08 5.12
N THR A 557 -8.13 20.92 4.66
CA THR A 557 -8.97 20.03 3.82
C THR A 557 -8.50 18.55 3.77
N GLY A 558 -9.48 17.60 3.75
CA GLY A 558 -9.49 16.15 4.07
C GLY A 558 -8.56 15.18 3.28
N HIS A 559 -8.80 13.86 3.26
CA HIS A 559 -7.75 12.80 3.14
C HIS A 559 -7.85 11.78 2.00
N ALA A 560 -6.71 11.11 1.76
CA ALA A 560 -6.49 10.01 0.82
C ALA A 560 -6.82 8.63 1.39
N ASP A 561 -7.80 7.95 0.79
CA ASP A 561 -8.52 6.83 1.42
C ASP A 561 -7.79 5.47 1.42
N VAL A 562 -6.87 5.21 0.48
CA VAL A 562 -6.25 3.87 0.33
C VAL A 562 -4.91 3.73 1.07
N ALA A 563 -4.25 4.83 1.42
CA ALA A 563 -3.05 4.82 2.27
C ALA A 563 -3.02 5.98 3.26
N LYS A 564 -4.07 6.05 4.09
CA LYS A 564 -3.84 6.62 5.41
C LYS A 564 -2.64 5.90 6.01
N PRO A 565 -1.67 6.63 6.61
CA PRO A 565 -0.64 5.96 7.36
C PRO A 565 -1.26 5.25 8.58
N GLU A 566 -2.53 5.48 8.95
CA GLU A 566 -3.38 4.58 9.75
C GLU A 566 -3.71 3.25 9.00
N ALA A 567 -4.29 3.27 7.79
CA ALA A 567 -4.57 2.08 6.96
C ALA A 567 -3.34 1.21 6.60
N VAL A 568 -2.22 1.84 6.23
CA VAL A 568 -0.93 1.15 5.97
C VAL A 568 -0.39 0.54 7.25
N SER A 569 -0.63 1.25 8.36
CA SER A 569 -0.29 0.79 9.69
C SER A 569 -1.25 -0.28 10.23
N GLY A 570 -2.44 -0.42 9.67
CA GLY A 570 -3.38 -1.49 10.04
C GLY A 570 -3.27 -2.75 9.26
N GLY A 571 -3.18 -2.61 7.94
CA GLY A 571 -3.25 -3.76 7.08
C GLY A 571 -1.94 -4.51 6.98
N ILE A 572 -0.92 -3.87 6.42
CA ILE A 572 0.34 -4.55 6.10
C ILE A 572 1.28 -4.47 7.29
N ALA A 573 1.44 -3.28 7.85
CA ALA A 573 2.37 -3.12 8.94
C ALA A 573 1.75 -3.58 10.27
N GLY A 574 0.44 -3.47 10.47
CA GLY A 574 -0.24 -3.87 11.71
C GLY A 574 -0.04 -5.35 11.95
N LEU A 575 -0.18 -6.12 10.88
CA LEU A 575 0.18 -7.54 10.79
C LEU A 575 1.64 -7.84 11.09
N LEU A 576 2.53 -6.90 10.82
CA LEU A 576 3.95 -7.02 11.04
C LEU A 576 4.36 -6.57 12.46
N GLY A 577 3.60 -5.69 13.14
CA GLY A 577 3.76 -5.39 14.57
C GLY A 577 3.46 -6.59 15.49
N TYR A 578 2.84 -7.64 14.94
CA TYR A 578 2.53 -8.91 15.64
C TYR A 578 3.60 -10.00 15.50
N LEU A 579 4.83 -9.68 15.07
CA LEU A 579 5.92 -10.65 15.20
C LEU A 579 6.48 -10.64 16.62
N ASP A 580 5.67 -11.14 17.57
CA ASP A 580 6.23 -11.94 18.67
C ASP A 580 7.11 -13.04 18.07
N SER A 581 8.00 -13.64 18.87
CA SER A 581 8.90 -14.70 18.38
C SER A 581 8.11 -15.76 17.61
N PHE A 582 8.14 -15.70 16.27
CA PHE A 582 7.18 -16.42 15.43
C PHE A 582 7.79 -17.77 15.06
N TRP A 583 7.01 -18.84 15.22
CA TRP A 583 7.43 -20.16 14.78
C TRP A 583 7.36 -20.27 13.26
N ASN A 584 8.51 -20.26 12.59
CA ASN A 584 8.60 -20.27 11.13
C ASN A 584 8.59 -21.68 10.48
N GLY A 585 8.29 -22.72 11.27
CA GLY A 585 8.35 -24.12 10.84
C GLY A 585 9.66 -24.83 11.20
N GLU A 586 10.77 -24.11 11.37
CA GLU A 586 12.06 -24.69 11.74
C GLU A 586 12.69 -24.11 13.02
N TYR A 587 12.51 -22.81 13.27
CA TYR A 587 12.95 -22.08 14.45
C TYR A 587 11.99 -20.91 14.78
N TYR A 588 12.15 -20.32 15.95
CA TYR A 588 11.46 -19.09 16.35
C TYR A 588 12.27 -17.87 15.89
N ASP A 589 11.63 -16.96 15.16
CA ASP A 589 12.21 -15.66 14.84
C ASP A 589 12.40 -14.81 16.10
N THR A 590 13.37 -13.89 16.08
CA THR A 590 13.64 -13.01 17.22
C THR A 590 12.69 -11.82 17.25
N PRO A 591 12.28 -11.30 18.43
CA PRO A 591 11.33 -10.19 18.52
C PRO A 591 11.81 -8.90 17.82
N LEU A 592 13.12 -8.69 17.82
CA LEU A 592 13.80 -7.61 17.09
C LEU A 592 14.90 -8.18 16.20
N SER A 593 15.32 -7.40 15.21
CA SER A 593 16.49 -7.71 14.39
C SER A 593 17.75 -7.72 15.26
N LEU A 594 18.39 -8.89 15.41
CA LEU A 594 19.65 -9.00 16.12
C LEU A 594 20.78 -8.23 15.42
N ASP A 595 20.79 -8.20 14.08
CA ASP A 595 21.70 -7.36 13.30
C ASP A 595 21.45 -5.86 13.58
N GLY A 596 20.19 -5.46 13.74
CA GLY A 596 19.84 -4.10 14.13
C GLY A 596 20.39 -3.74 15.52
N LEU A 597 20.23 -4.64 16.49
CA LEU A 597 20.70 -4.43 17.87
C LEU A 597 22.22 -4.39 17.96
N VAL A 598 22.94 -5.27 17.25
CA VAL A 598 24.41 -5.28 17.28
C VAL A 598 24.97 -4.01 16.62
N ASN A 599 24.36 -3.53 15.54
CA ASN A 599 24.74 -2.26 14.91
C ASN A 599 24.41 -1.05 15.78
N ALA A 600 23.29 -1.10 16.52
CA ALA A 600 22.90 -0.02 17.42
C ALA A 600 23.89 0.22 18.57
N ARG A 601 24.67 -0.80 18.97
CA ARG A 601 25.73 -0.68 19.99
C ARG A 601 26.70 0.46 19.68
N THR A 602 27.08 0.63 18.41
CA THR A 602 28.15 1.55 17.97
C THR A 602 27.61 2.89 17.44
N VAL A 603 26.29 3.12 17.51
CA VAL A 603 25.65 4.36 17.01
C VAL A 603 26.08 5.60 17.79
N MET A 604 26.40 5.43 19.07
CA MET A 604 26.75 6.52 19.97
C MET A 604 27.88 6.09 20.93
N PRO A 605 28.98 6.85 21.05
CA PRO A 605 30.13 6.46 21.86
C PRO A 605 29.79 6.17 23.33
N TRP A 606 28.92 6.99 23.94
CA TRP A 606 28.51 6.80 25.33
C TRP A 606 27.63 5.57 25.54
N HIS A 607 26.86 5.17 24.52
CA HIS A 607 26.03 3.98 24.57
C HIS A 607 26.89 2.70 24.56
N GLU A 608 27.91 2.68 23.70
CA GLU A 608 28.92 1.62 23.65
C GLU A 608 29.74 1.57 24.95
N SER A 609 30.27 2.72 25.38
CA SER A 609 31.09 2.84 26.59
C SER A 609 30.37 2.36 27.85
N ALA A 610 29.06 2.65 27.98
CA ALA A 610 28.24 2.18 29.09
C ALA A 610 28.15 0.64 29.17
N MET A 611 28.12 -0.04 28.02
CA MET A 611 28.15 -1.51 27.98
C MET A 611 29.55 -2.06 28.25
N ASP A 612 30.57 -1.44 27.66
CA ASP A 612 31.95 -1.88 27.82
C ASP A 612 32.43 -1.77 29.26
N VAL A 613 32.09 -0.69 29.98
CA VAL A 613 32.48 -0.55 31.39
C VAL A 613 31.81 -1.60 32.27
N LYS A 614 30.54 -1.94 31.99
CA LYS A 614 29.83 -3.04 32.68
C LYS A 614 30.52 -4.37 32.41
N ARG A 615 30.87 -4.65 31.16
CA ARG A 615 31.58 -5.88 30.78
C ARG A 615 32.92 -5.95 31.50
N GLN A 616 33.73 -4.90 31.44
CA GLN A 616 35.05 -4.86 32.05
C GLN A 616 35.00 -5.07 33.56
N ILE A 617 34.08 -4.40 34.26
CA ILE A 617 33.93 -4.57 35.70
C ILE A 617 33.45 -6.00 36.02
N LEU A 618 32.43 -6.52 35.32
CA LEU A 618 31.95 -7.89 35.52
C LEU A 618 33.08 -8.91 35.30
N THR A 619 33.78 -8.84 34.18
CA THR A 619 34.91 -9.72 33.87
C THR A 619 36.03 -9.61 34.91
N SER A 620 36.30 -8.40 35.43
CA SER A 620 37.32 -8.21 36.48
C SER A 620 36.96 -8.86 37.81
N THR A 621 35.66 -9.09 38.07
CA THR A 621 35.14 -9.69 39.32
C THR A 621 34.92 -11.20 39.24
N VAL A 622 34.97 -11.79 38.04
CA VAL A 622 34.79 -13.24 37.85
C VAL A 622 36.06 -14.00 38.26
N GLU A 623 35.87 -15.04 39.05
CA GLU A 623 36.84 -16.08 39.37
C GLU A 623 36.31 -17.43 38.87
N ILE A 624 37.08 -18.11 38.01
CA ILE A 624 36.69 -19.41 37.44
C ILE A 624 37.32 -20.51 38.29
N THR A 625 36.49 -21.29 38.98
CA THR A 625 36.96 -22.36 39.88
C THR A 625 37.51 -23.57 39.11
N ARG A 626 37.04 -23.77 37.86
CA ARG A 626 37.45 -24.84 36.95
C ARG A 626 37.75 -24.30 35.55
N PRO A 627 38.95 -23.74 35.33
CA PRO A 627 39.31 -23.11 34.04
C PRO A 627 39.44 -24.11 32.89
N ASP A 628 39.55 -25.41 33.18
CA ASP A 628 39.47 -26.49 32.19
C ASP A 628 38.06 -26.63 31.59
N MET A 629 37.02 -26.22 32.33
CA MET A 629 35.62 -26.36 31.93
C MET A 629 35.02 -25.12 31.26
N ILE A 630 35.57 -23.92 31.46
CA ILE A 630 35.13 -22.70 30.76
C ILE A 630 36.29 -21.69 30.73
N ARG A 631 36.53 -21.04 29.59
CA ARG A 631 37.53 -19.96 29.52
C ARG A 631 36.92 -18.63 29.95
N LEU A 632 37.76 -17.74 30.46
CA LEU A 632 37.38 -16.35 30.70
C LEU A 632 36.81 -15.66 29.45
N SER A 633 37.35 -15.95 28.26
CA SER A 633 36.82 -15.42 27.00
C SER A 633 35.39 -15.89 26.69
N ASP A 634 35.05 -17.13 27.06
CA ASP A 634 33.70 -17.67 26.86
C ASP A 634 32.71 -16.94 27.80
N VAL A 635 33.14 -16.59 29.02
CA VAL A 635 32.37 -15.78 29.98
C VAL A 635 32.25 -14.33 29.51
N GLU A 636 33.34 -13.71 29.07
CA GLU A 636 33.33 -12.32 28.59
C GLU A 636 32.40 -12.14 27.39
N ASN A 637 32.45 -13.07 26.42
CA ASN A 637 31.55 -13.04 25.26
C ASN A 637 30.08 -13.26 25.65
N ALA A 638 29.81 -14.09 26.66
CA ALA A 638 28.45 -14.29 27.17
C ALA A 638 27.90 -13.02 27.85
N ILE A 639 28.75 -12.30 28.61
CA ILE A 639 28.39 -11.00 29.21
C ILE A 639 28.08 -9.99 28.11
N GLU A 640 28.96 -9.89 27.10
CA GLU A 640 28.78 -9.00 25.95
C GLU A 640 27.44 -9.27 25.25
N ASP A 641 27.18 -10.53 24.88
CA ASP A 641 25.94 -10.93 24.21
C ASP A 641 24.71 -10.61 25.04
N PHE A 642 24.78 -10.80 26.36
CA PHE A 642 23.68 -10.45 27.24
C PHE A 642 23.41 -8.95 27.31
N LEU A 643 24.45 -8.12 27.30
CA LEU A 643 24.31 -6.67 27.41
C LEU A 643 23.63 -6.08 26.16
N TRP A 644 24.05 -6.48 24.95
CA TRP A 644 23.49 -5.95 23.70
C TRP A 644 22.17 -6.63 23.28
N SER A 645 22.01 -7.93 23.51
CA SER A 645 20.83 -8.66 23.01
C SER A 645 19.83 -9.06 24.10
N GLY A 646 20.22 -9.07 25.37
CA GLY A 646 19.45 -9.69 26.44
C GLY A 646 19.48 -11.22 26.43
N ASN A 647 20.34 -11.85 25.61
CA ASN A 647 20.49 -13.29 25.43
C ASN A 647 21.97 -13.68 25.44
N TYR A 648 22.30 -14.85 25.97
CA TYR A 648 23.55 -15.52 25.62
C TYR A 648 23.39 -17.04 25.63
N TYR A 649 24.32 -17.73 24.97
CA TYR A 649 24.27 -19.17 24.76
C TYR A 649 25.61 -19.83 25.07
N LEU A 650 25.58 -20.89 25.87
CA LEU A 650 26.73 -21.76 26.11
C LEU A 650 26.41 -23.18 25.66
N LEU A 651 27.32 -23.79 24.89
CA LEU A 651 27.23 -25.18 24.47
C LEU A 651 27.91 -26.09 25.48
N ARG A 652 27.18 -27.08 25.98
CA ARG A 652 27.71 -28.17 26.80
C ARG A 652 28.39 -29.21 25.92
N GLU A 653 29.70 -29.34 26.06
CA GLU A 653 30.53 -30.33 25.38
C GLU A 653 30.82 -31.49 26.34
N TYR A 654 30.67 -32.73 25.85
CA TYR A 654 30.76 -33.93 26.68
C TYR A 654 31.81 -34.90 26.12
N ALA A 655 32.47 -35.61 27.04
CA ALA A 655 33.32 -36.75 26.69
C ALA A 655 32.47 -37.93 26.20
N LEU A 656 33.14 -38.90 25.55
CA LEU A 656 32.52 -40.18 25.21
C LEU A 656 31.95 -40.91 26.44
N SER A 657 32.51 -40.67 27.63
CA SER A 657 32.01 -41.20 28.92
C SER A 657 30.73 -40.54 29.43
N GLY A 658 30.22 -39.50 28.76
CA GLY A 658 29.05 -38.74 29.20
C GLY A 658 29.34 -37.69 30.29
N ARG A 659 30.61 -37.52 30.70
CA ARG A 659 31.04 -36.43 31.61
C ARG A 659 31.06 -35.10 30.86
N LEU A 660 30.54 -34.02 31.49
CA LEU A 660 30.69 -32.66 30.97
C LEU A 660 32.19 -32.30 30.93
N LEU A 661 32.70 -31.98 29.75
CA LEU A 661 34.07 -31.54 29.56
C LEU A 661 34.17 -30.03 29.68
N ARG A 662 33.27 -29.32 28.99
CA ARG A 662 33.46 -27.90 28.73
C ARG A 662 32.16 -27.18 28.38
N LEU A 663 32.12 -25.89 28.69
CA LEU A 663 31.18 -24.91 28.16
C LEU A 663 31.89 -24.00 27.15
N SER A 664 31.35 -23.88 25.94
CA SER A 664 31.85 -22.98 24.90
C SER A 664 30.79 -21.96 24.50
N HIS A 665 31.19 -20.68 24.40
CA HIS A 665 30.27 -19.62 23.98
C HIS A 665 29.80 -19.81 22.55
N GLN A 666 28.51 -19.55 22.30
CA GLN A 666 27.91 -19.52 20.99
C GLN A 666 27.35 -18.11 20.72
N PRO A 667 27.83 -17.40 19.69
CA PRO A 667 27.36 -16.05 19.36
C PRO A 667 25.85 -15.92 19.24
N ALA A 668 25.26 -15.06 20.08
CA ALA A 668 23.81 -14.85 20.15
C ALA A 668 23.20 -14.39 18.82
N LEU A 669 23.96 -13.65 18.00
CA LEU A 669 23.54 -13.20 16.67
C LEU A 669 23.02 -14.35 15.78
N TYR A 670 23.61 -15.55 15.91
CA TYR A 670 23.35 -16.68 15.02
C TYR A 670 22.53 -17.81 15.65
N VAL A 671 22.43 -17.91 16.97
CA VAL A 671 21.68 -19.00 17.61
C VAL A 671 20.17 -18.73 17.54
N ARG A 672 19.39 -19.75 17.18
CA ARG A 672 17.91 -19.68 17.16
C ARG A 672 17.29 -20.84 17.95
N ARG A 673 16.26 -20.54 18.72
CA ARG A 673 15.43 -21.51 19.45
C ARG A 673 14.55 -22.27 18.46
N ARG A 674 14.45 -23.59 18.59
CA ARG A 674 13.55 -24.45 17.79
C ARG A 674 12.28 -24.79 18.55
N LYS A 675 11.46 -25.71 18.01
CA LYS A 675 10.09 -25.98 18.47
C LYS A 675 10.03 -26.36 19.95
N ARG A 676 11.00 -27.15 20.40
CA ARG A 676 11.10 -27.56 21.80
C ARG A 676 12.01 -26.60 22.57
N PRO A 677 11.71 -26.37 23.87
CA PRO A 677 12.52 -25.51 24.74
C PRO A 677 14.03 -25.82 24.77
N ASP A 678 14.42 -27.06 24.49
CA ASP A 678 15.78 -27.57 24.58
C ASP A 678 16.43 -27.82 23.20
N GLU A 679 15.83 -27.36 22.11
CA GLU A 679 16.35 -27.51 20.75
C GLU A 679 16.75 -26.16 20.16
N TYR A 680 17.91 -26.11 19.51
CA TYR A 680 18.48 -24.89 18.92
C TYR A 680 19.15 -25.18 17.58
N CYS A 681 19.31 -24.15 16.76
CA CYS A 681 20.12 -24.20 15.54
C CYS A 681 21.01 -22.97 15.41
N TRP A 682 22.03 -23.08 14.55
CA TRP A 682 22.85 -21.98 14.10
C TRP A 682 22.36 -21.49 12.74
N LEU A 683 22.07 -20.21 12.65
CA LEU A 683 21.54 -19.52 11.49
C LEU A 683 22.52 -18.44 11.01
N LYS A 684 22.96 -18.52 9.75
CA LYS A 684 23.74 -17.45 9.11
C LYS A 684 23.19 -17.18 7.71
N ASN A 685 23.02 -15.91 7.35
CA ASN A 685 22.45 -15.48 6.07
C ASN A 685 21.07 -16.11 5.77
N GLY A 686 20.23 -16.29 6.80
CA GLY A 686 18.90 -16.89 6.69
C GLY A 686 18.86 -18.40 6.47
N ILE A 687 20.01 -19.08 6.49
CA ILE A 687 20.12 -20.54 6.27
C ILE A 687 20.53 -21.21 7.57
N ILE A 688 19.89 -22.35 7.91
CA ILE A 688 20.32 -23.18 9.04
C ILE A 688 21.60 -23.93 8.63
N ASN A 689 22.75 -23.50 9.18
CA ASN A 689 24.02 -24.16 8.91
C ASN A 689 24.18 -25.44 9.72
N SER A 690 23.70 -25.46 10.96
CA SER A 690 23.81 -26.64 11.84
C SER A 690 22.70 -26.65 12.90
N LYS A 691 22.38 -27.85 13.40
CA LYS A 691 21.45 -28.06 14.51
C LYS A 691 22.26 -28.50 15.73
N TYR A 692 22.02 -27.86 16.87
CA TYR A 692 22.66 -28.27 18.11
C TYR A 692 22.02 -29.55 18.64
N PRO A 693 22.79 -30.46 19.27
CA PRO A 693 22.19 -31.61 19.92
C PRO A 693 21.26 -31.16 21.05
N ARG A 694 20.14 -31.85 21.17
CA ARG A 694 19.06 -31.51 22.12
C ARG A 694 19.58 -31.46 23.56
N GLY A 695 19.15 -30.43 24.31
CA GLY A 695 19.54 -30.22 25.71
C GLY A 695 20.98 -29.76 25.94
N ARG A 696 21.78 -29.55 24.88
CA ARG A 696 23.19 -29.13 25.01
C ARG A 696 23.37 -27.62 25.16
N ILE A 697 22.42 -26.81 24.72
CA ILE A 697 22.52 -25.34 24.85
C ILE A 697 21.95 -24.89 26.19
N ILE A 698 22.76 -24.12 26.92
CA ILE A 698 22.32 -23.28 28.03
C ILE A 698 21.97 -21.92 27.43
N HIS A 699 20.69 -21.55 27.49
CA HIS A 699 20.21 -20.24 27.04
C HIS A 699 19.79 -19.45 28.26
N VAL A 700 20.52 -18.36 28.53
CA VAL A 700 20.17 -17.41 29.57
C VAL A 700 19.69 -16.15 28.91
N LYS A 701 18.60 -15.62 29.44
CA LYS A 701 17.89 -14.51 28.84
C LYS A 701 17.23 -13.63 29.87
N ARG A 702 17.10 -12.36 29.53
CA ARG A 702 16.30 -11.43 30.33
C ARG A 702 14.82 -11.76 30.16
N TYR A 703 14.04 -11.61 31.23
CA TYR A 703 12.59 -11.72 31.17
C TYR A 703 11.99 -10.64 30.26
N ASP A 704 11.03 -11.03 29.44
CA ASP A 704 10.21 -10.15 28.62
C ASP A 704 8.74 -10.52 28.87
N PRO A 705 7.89 -9.58 29.33
CA PRO A 705 6.49 -9.88 29.61
C PRO A 705 5.67 -10.22 28.35
N ARG A 706 6.19 -9.97 27.14
CA ARG A 706 5.47 -10.23 25.88
C ARG A 706 5.69 -11.64 25.35
N GLN A 707 6.82 -12.28 25.67
CA GLN A 707 7.16 -13.61 25.13
C GLN A 707 8.13 -14.40 26.01
N GLU A 708 8.11 -15.73 25.85
CA GLU A 708 8.91 -16.68 26.64
C GLU A 708 10.00 -17.40 25.83
N VAL A 709 10.41 -16.87 24.67
CA VAL A 709 11.39 -17.50 23.78
C VAL A 709 12.78 -16.85 23.93
N TYR A 710 12.90 -15.56 23.65
CA TYR A 710 14.15 -14.79 23.73
C TYR A 710 14.12 -13.77 24.88
N GLY A 711 15.24 -13.14 25.18
CA GLY A 711 15.32 -11.97 26.05
C GLY A 711 15.44 -10.69 25.26
N MET A 712 15.23 -9.56 25.95
CA MET A 712 15.28 -8.22 25.36
C MET A 712 16.29 -7.32 26.11
N PRO A 713 17.03 -6.44 25.41
CA PRO A 713 17.93 -5.50 26.06
C PRO A 713 17.15 -4.39 26.79
N MET A 714 17.69 -3.87 27.89
CA MET A 714 17.03 -2.82 28.69
C MET A 714 17.09 -1.43 28.04
N TYR A 715 17.98 -1.24 27.06
CA TYR A 715 18.28 0.09 26.52
C TYR A 715 17.39 0.51 25.35
N LEU A 716 16.34 -0.25 25.02
CA LEU A 716 15.52 0.01 23.83
C LEU A 716 14.93 1.43 23.82
N SER A 717 14.55 1.98 24.99
CA SER A 717 14.10 3.36 25.13
C SER A 717 15.19 4.40 24.85
N ALA A 718 16.47 4.03 25.01
CA ALA A 718 17.62 4.91 24.77
C ALA A 718 17.95 5.05 23.29
N MET A 719 17.37 4.20 22.44
CA MET A 719 17.68 4.16 21.01
C MET A 719 17.34 5.48 20.31
N ASN A 720 16.25 6.13 20.71
CA ASN A 720 15.91 7.45 20.18
C ASN A 720 16.99 8.50 20.54
N HIS A 721 17.54 8.46 21.75
CA HIS A 721 18.65 9.35 22.14
C HIS A 721 19.92 9.04 21.35
N ALA A 722 20.26 7.76 21.18
CA ALA A 722 21.43 7.34 20.41
C ALA A 722 21.33 7.76 18.93
N PHE A 723 20.18 7.51 18.29
CA PHE A 723 19.96 7.90 16.90
C PHE A 723 19.91 9.41 16.70
N LEU A 724 19.30 10.15 17.63
CA LEU A 724 19.31 11.61 17.60
C LEU A 724 20.74 12.17 17.72
N ASN A 725 21.57 11.59 18.60
CA ASN A 725 22.97 11.96 18.71
C ASN A 725 23.73 11.68 17.42
N LYS A 726 23.56 10.50 16.82
CA LYS A 726 24.17 10.15 15.53
C LYS A 726 23.77 11.12 14.43
N SER A 727 22.49 11.47 14.33
CA SER A 727 22.01 12.46 13.36
C SER A 727 22.66 13.83 13.58
N SER A 728 22.78 14.27 14.84
CA SER A 728 23.46 15.52 15.20
C SER A 728 24.95 15.51 14.81
N VAL A 729 25.66 14.39 15.04
CA VAL A 729 27.07 14.22 14.66
C VAL A 729 27.24 14.20 13.14
N VAL A 730 26.39 13.46 12.41
CA VAL A 730 26.42 13.41 10.94
C VAL A 730 26.14 14.79 10.35
N PHE A 731 25.14 15.49 10.88
CA PHE A 731 24.82 16.85 10.49
C PHE A 731 26.01 17.79 10.72
N ARG A 732 26.61 17.76 11.92
CA ARG A 732 27.75 18.63 12.26
C ARG A 732 28.96 18.33 11.40
N ARG A 733 29.22 17.06 11.09
CA ARG A 733 30.26 16.66 10.15
C ARG A 733 29.99 17.25 8.78
N LYS A 734 28.79 17.10 8.22
CA LYS A 734 28.42 17.69 6.93
C LYS A 734 28.56 19.22 6.93
N TYR A 735 28.14 19.88 8.00
CA TYR A 735 28.30 21.33 8.17
C TYR A 735 29.78 21.77 8.16
N ILE A 736 30.67 21.00 8.81
CA ILE A 736 32.13 21.27 8.81
C ILE A 736 32.75 20.95 7.44
N ASP A 737 32.39 19.81 6.85
CA ASP A 737 32.84 19.39 5.52
C ASP A 737 32.42 20.44 4.47
N ASN A 738 31.31 21.13 4.70
CA ASN A 738 30.84 22.28 3.91
C ASN A 738 31.42 23.62 4.37
N GLY A 739 32.60 23.68 4.98
CA GLY A 739 33.24 24.97 5.34
C GLY A 739 32.44 25.85 6.31
N GLY A 740 31.57 25.27 7.15
CA GLY A 740 30.84 26.00 8.18
C GLY A 740 29.58 26.74 7.71
N HIS A 741 28.94 26.28 6.63
CA HIS A 741 27.63 26.79 6.20
C HIS A 741 26.65 25.66 5.86
N MET A 742 25.37 25.94 6.04
CA MET A 742 24.24 25.00 5.85
C MET A 742 23.64 25.07 4.44
N GLY A 743 24.42 25.56 3.47
CA GLY A 743 23.90 26.03 2.19
C GLY A 743 23.15 27.37 2.34
N TYR A 744 23.01 28.08 1.22
CA TYR A 744 22.32 29.35 1.15
C TYR A 744 21.53 29.47 -0.16
N ILE A 745 20.51 30.31 -0.14
CA ILE A 745 19.87 30.78 -1.37
C ILE A 745 20.54 32.09 -1.75
N LEU A 746 21.12 32.16 -2.93
CA LEU A 746 21.58 33.41 -3.52
C LEU A 746 20.46 33.95 -4.40
N TYR A 747 19.89 35.10 -4.07
CA TYR A 747 18.86 35.77 -4.85
C TYR A 747 19.50 36.95 -5.59
N LEU A 748 19.45 36.91 -6.92
CA LEU A 748 19.95 37.95 -7.82
C LEU A 748 18.76 38.64 -8.48
N SER A 749 18.62 39.96 -8.33
CA SER A 749 17.51 40.71 -8.95
C SER A 749 17.89 41.87 -9.84
N SER A 750 19.13 41.91 -10.32
CA SER A 750 19.65 43.01 -11.11
C SER A 750 19.52 42.78 -12.63
N LYS A 751 18.87 43.71 -13.34
CA LYS A 751 18.82 43.75 -14.83
C LYS A 751 20.16 44.07 -15.48
N THR A 752 21.13 44.51 -14.68
CA THR A 752 22.43 44.97 -15.11
C THR A 752 23.49 43.87 -15.14
N ILE A 753 23.19 42.69 -14.60
CA ILE A 753 24.11 41.54 -14.62
C ILE A 753 23.86 40.77 -15.91
N GLU A 754 24.92 40.58 -16.69
CA GLU A 754 24.88 39.82 -17.94
C GLU A 754 24.73 38.31 -17.64
N ASP A 755 24.02 37.58 -18.50
CA ASP A 755 23.76 36.14 -18.32
C ASP A 755 25.05 35.32 -18.12
N GLU A 756 26.14 35.70 -18.78
CA GLU A 756 27.47 35.07 -18.64
C GLU A 756 28.01 35.19 -17.20
N THR A 757 27.78 36.33 -16.54
CA THR A 757 28.18 36.52 -15.13
C THR A 757 27.30 35.69 -14.19
N VAL A 758 26.04 35.44 -14.54
CA VAL A 758 25.15 34.56 -13.77
C VAL A 758 25.62 33.11 -13.87
N GLU A 759 26.04 32.67 -15.07
CA GLU A 759 26.64 31.34 -15.28
C GLU A 759 27.95 31.19 -14.49
N ASP A 760 28.83 32.19 -14.48
CA ASP A 760 30.07 32.17 -13.67
C ASP A 760 29.78 32.05 -12.16
N ILE A 761 28.73 32.71 -11.68
CA ILE A 761 28.28 32.61 -10.27
C ILE A 761 27.70 31.21 -9.99
N GLU A 762 26.93 30.66 -10.92
CA GLU A 762 26.36 29.31 -10.82
C GLU A 762 27.47 28.25 -10.79
N ASP A 763 28.46 28.33 -11.68
CA ASP A 763 29.62 27.45 -11.72
C ASP A 763 30.47 27.57 -10.44
N ALA A 764 30.69 28.78 -9.93
CA ALA A 764 31.37 28.99 -8.64
C ALA A 764 30.58 28.41 -7.46
N MET A 765 29.25 28.41 -7.50
CA MET A 765 28.38 27.78 -6.51
C MET A 765 28.35 26.25 -6.64
N TYR A 766 28.55 25.71 -7.84
CA TYR A 766 28.72 24.27 -8.07
C TYR A 766 30.09 23.75 -7.59
N ASP A 767 31.14 24.55 -7.76
CA ASP A 767 32.50 24.21 -7.35
C ASP A 767 32.73 24.29 -5.84
N THR A 768 31.80 24.88 -5.07
CA THR A 768 31.86 24.78 -3.60
C THR A 768 31.68 23.33 -3.15
N THR A 769 32.76 22.74 -2.63
CA THR A 769 32.79 21.37 -2.12
C THR A 769 31.90 21.25 -0.88
N GLY A 770 30.72 20.66 -1.03
CA GLY A 770 29.82 20.37 0.09
C GLY A 770 28.60 19.52 -0.26
N ASP A 771 28.12 18.73 0.71
CA ASP A 771 27.04 17.74 0.57
C ASP A 771 25.64 18.35 0.90
N VAL A 772 25.52 19.68 0.87
CA VAL A 772 24.28 20.44 1.10
C VAL A 772 24.13 21.46 -0.03
N GLY A 773 22.98 21.42 -0.73
CA GLY A 773 22.76 22.21 -1.94
C GLY A 773 22.63 23.71 -1.68
N ASN A 774 23.34 24.51 -2.49
CA ASN A 774 23.09 25.93 -2.65
C ASN A 774 22.02 26.13 -3.72
N LEU A 775 21.19 27.17 -3.60
CA LEU A 775 20.16 27.50 -4.59
C LEU A 775 20.40 28.91 -5.13
N LEU A 776 20.54 29.06 -6.43
CA LEU A 776 20.53 30.37 -7.07
C LEU A 776 19.11 30.67 -7.56
N ILE A 777 18.56 31.82 -7.19
CA ILE A 777 17.32 32.36 -7.73
C ILE A 777 17.67 33.64 -8.48
N HIS A 778 17.55 33.62 -9.80
CA HIS A 778 17.73 34.79 -10.65
C HIS A 778 16.36 35.32 -11.08
N ASP A 779 16.02 36.53 -10.63
CA ASP A 779 14.76 37.23 -10.90
C ASP A 779 15.04 38.69 -11.32
N PRO A 780 15.32 38.94 -12.62
CA PRO A 780 15.73 40.27 -13.11
C PRO A 780 14.70 41.39 -12.89
N ASP A 781 13.44 41.05 -12.66
CA ASP A 781 12.35 42.00 -12.42
C ASP A 781 12.03 42.17 -10.92
N GLY A 782 12.80 41.50 -10.05
CA GLY A 782 12.64 41.53 -8.60
C GLY A 782 12.88 42.90 -7.98
N SER A 783 12.18 43.18 -6.88
CA SER A 783 12.27 44.48 -6.17
C SER A 783 13.16 44.45 -4.93
N ASP A 784 13.80 43.31 -4.66
CA ASP A 784 14.34 42.96 -3.34
C ASP A 784 15.88 42.94 -3.34
N GLY A 785 16.50 44.04 -3.81
CA GLY A 785 17.95 44.30 -3.81
C GLY A 785 18.76 43.51 -4.85
N ASP A 786 19.79 44.14 -5.43
CA ASP A 786 20.56 43.56 -6.57
C ASP A 786 21.15 42.17 -6.29
N LEU A 787 21.63 41.93 -5.06
CA LEU A 787 22.17 40.66 -4.59
C LEU A 787 21.78 40.42 -3.12
N LYS A 788 21.13 39.29 -2.84
CA LYS A 788 20.65 38.93 -1.49
C LYS A 788 20.99 37.48 -1.16
N LEU A 789 21.78 37.28 -0.12
CA LEU A 789 22.07 35.94 0.40
C LEU A 789 21.08 35.60 1.52
N ILE A 790 20.18 34.66 1.26
CA ILE A 790 19.21 34.13 2.22
C ILE A 790 19.78 32.84 2.81
N LYS A 791 20.14 32.88 4.08
CA LYS A 791 20.61 31.68 4.78
C LYS A 791 19.41 30.78 5.09
N LEU A 792 19.49 29.50 4.70
CA LEU A 792 18.40 28.53 4.87
C LEU A 792 18.10 28.19 6.34
N SER A 793 19.04 28.49 7.24
CA SER A 793 18.84 28.54 8.69
C SER A 793 20.05 29.22 9.31
N GLU A 794 19.84 30.05 10.32
CA GLU A 794 20.89 30.35 11.28
C GLU A 794 20.74 29.35 12.42
N ILE A 795 21.72 28.45 12.59
CA ILE A 795 21.95 27.92 13.94
C ILE A 795 22.45 29.12 14.73
N THR A 796 21.52 29.87 15.31
CA THR A 796 21.81 31.14 15.96
C THR A 796 22.73 30.98 17.17
N ASN A 797 22.89 29.77 17.73
CA ASN A 797 23.84 29.50 18.80
C ASN A 797 24.58 28.17 18.64
N LYS A 798 25.92 28.21 18.73
CA LYS A 798 26.79 27.02 18.92
C LYS A 798 26.31 26.12 20.07
N ASP A 799 25.62 26.70 21.03
CA ASP A 799 25.14 26.05 22.25
C ASP A 799 24.04 25.02 22.01
N ASP A 800 23.23 25.14 20.94
CA ASP A 800 22.10 24.22 20.70
C ASP A 800 22.56 22.79 20.39
N PHE A 801 23.65 22.64 19.62
CA PHE A 801 24.23 21.32 19.36
C PHE A 801 24.88 20.70 20.60
N PHE A 802 25.55 21.54 21.39
CA PHE A 802 26.17 21.09 22.64
C PHE A 802 25.09 20.63 23.63
N ASN A 803 23.99 21.38 23.74
CA ASN A 803 22.84 21.03 24.56
C ASN A 803 22.17 19.74 24.10
N LEU A 804 22.00 19.54 22.79
CA LEU A 804 21.45 18.31 22.22
C LEU A 804 22.35 17.09 22.50
N GLN A 805 23.67 17.25 22.40
CA GLN A 805 24.63 16.20 22.72
C GLN A 805 24.59 15.85 24.21
N ASN A 806 24.49 16.85 25.10
CA ASN A 806 24.35 16.61 26.54
C ASN A 806 23.03 15.92 26.86
N LEU A 807 21.90 16.37 26.31
CA LEU A 807 20.58 15.77 26.53
C LEU A 807 20.54 14.31 26.10
N THR A 808 21.08 14.01 24.92
CA THR A 808 21.14 12.64 24.40
C THR A 808 22.07 11.75 25.22
N ARG A 809 23.22 12.28 25.66
CA ARG A 809 24.14 11.58 26.57
C ARG A 809 23.46 11.25 27.89
N ASP A 810 22.78 12.21 28.49
CA ASP A 810 22.15 12.06 29.80
C ASP A 810 20.98 11.05 29.74
N GLY A 811 20.22 11.03 28.64
CA GLY A 811 19.21 9.99 28.39
C GLY A 811 19.82 8.59 28.32
N VAL A 812 20.94 8.41 27.60
CA VAL A 812 21.66 7.13 27.55
C VAL A 812 22.25 6.74 28.92
N ALA A 813 22.82 7.70 29.65
CA ALA A 813 23.36 7.50 30.99
C ALA A 813 22.28 7.00 31.96
N ALA A 814 21.09 7.62 31.92
CA ALA A 814 19.96 7.29 32.79
C ALA A 814 19.47 5.85 32.57
N ILE A 815 19.37 5.42 31.32
CA ILE A 815 18.84 4.10 30.97
C ILE A 815 19.86 2.99 31.25
N HIS A 816 21.15 3.26 31.01
CA HIS A 816 22.20 2.35 31.42
C HIS A 816 22.47 2.39 32.92
N ARG A 817 22.03 3.44 33.64
CA ARG A 817 22.33 3.68 35.06
C ARG A 817 23.84 3.71 35.33
N VAL A 818 24.63 4.17 34.37
CA VAL A 818 26.09 4.29 34.48
C VAL A 818 26.45 5.74 34.78
N PRO A 819 27.20 6.02 35.87
CA PRO A 819 27.72 7.35 36.14
C PRO A 819 28.50 7.93 34.94
N PRO A 820 28.26 9.18 34.52
CA PRO A 820 28.90 9.77 33.34
C PRO A 820 30.43 9.65 33.31
N GLN A 821 31.08 9.85 34.46
CA GLN A 821 32.54 9.75 34.60
C GLN A 821 33.10 8.35 34.30
N LEU A 822 32.30 7.29 34.44
CA LEU A 822 32.70 5.93 34.07
C LEU A 822 32.53 5.65 32.58
N MET A 823 31.76 6.48 31.85
CA MET A 823 31.60 6.41 30.39
C MET A 823 32.61 7.31 29.65
N GLY A 824 33.64 7.82 30.35
CA GLY A 824 34.62 8.74 29.78
C GLY A 824 34.10 10.17 29.55
N VAL A 825 33.02 10.57 30.24
CA VAL A 825 32.48 11.94 30.16
C VAL A 825 33.31 12.87 31.04
N MET A 826 33.81 13.96 30.45
CA MET A 826 34.48 15.03 31.19
C MET A 826 33.45 16.03 31.74
N PRO A 827 33.58 16.48 33.00
CA PRO A 827 32.67 17.46 33.57
C PRO A 827 32.81 18.82 32.87
N ALA A 828 31.68 19.47 32.59
CA ALA A 828 31.67 20.80 31.97
C ALA A 828 31.95 21.95 32.96
N ASN A 829 31.79 21.71 34.27
CA ASN A 829 31.88 22.73 35.32
C ASN A 829 33.03 22.42 36.30
N VAL A 830 33.57 23.47 36.93
CA VAL A 830 34.70 23.42 37.89
C VAL A 830 34.40 22.51 39.11
N GLY A 831 33.13 22.29 39.45
CA GLY A 831 32.70 21.41 40.56
C GLY A 831 32.78 19.90 40.29
N GLY A 832 33.04 19.45 39.05
CA GLY A 832 33.18 18.03 38.71
C GLY A 832 31.90 17.18 38.90
N PHE A 833 32.04 15.85 38.82
CA PHE A 833 30.96 14.88 39.06
C PHE A 833 30.98 14.31 40.51
N GLY A 834 31.78 14.89 41.41
CA GLY A 834 32.07 14.32 42.73
C GLY A 834 33.16 13.24 42.67
N SER A 835 33.24 12.40 43.71
CA SER A 835 34.25 11.34 43.82
C SER A 835 33.97 10.19 42.83
N PRO A 836 34.90 9.87 41.90
CA PRO A 836 34.76 8.70 41.03
C PRO A 836 34.70 7.37 41.79
N VAL A 837 35.36 7.31 42.96
CA VAL A 837 35.41 6.13 43.82
C VAL A 837 34.02 5.82 44.39
N GLU A 838 33.37 6.81 45.01
CA GLU A 838 32.03 6.63 45.57
C GLU A 838 31.00 6.26 44.49
N ALA A 839 31.08 6.92 43.32
CA ALA A 839 30.19 6.63 42.22
C ALA A 839 30.36 5.20 41.68
N VAL A 840 31.60 4.71 41.56
CA VAL A 840 31.84 3.32 41.12
C VAL A 840 31.37 2.33 42.17
N GLN A 841 31.48 2.63 43.47
CA GLN A 841 31.02 1.73 44.54
C GLN A 841 29.50 1.59 44.54
N VAL A 842 28.78 2.72 44.45
CA VAL A 842 27.31 2.73 44.34
C VAL A 842 26.87 2.01 43.06
N PHE A 843 27.55 2.27 41.94
CA PHE A 843 27.30 1.59 40.67
C PHE A 843 27.58 0.08 40.76
N ALA A 844 28.70 -0.33 41.36
CA ALA A 844 29.05 -1.73 41.54
C ALA A 844 28.00 -2.46 42.38
N ARG A 845 27.56 -1.86 43.49
CA ARG A 845 26.53 -2.43 44.37
C ARG A 845 25.17 -2.56 43.69
N ASN A 846 24.73 -1.53 42.96
CA ASN A 846 23.36 -1.44 42.44
C ASN A 846 23.18 -1.99 41.02
N GLU A 847 24.23 -2.01 40.20
CA GLU A 847 24.19 -2.49 38.81
C GLU A 847 24.99 -3.78 38.61
N ILE A 848 26.24 -3.82 39.08
CA ILE A 848 27.13 -4.95 38.79
C ILE A 848 26.75 -6.18 39.61
N VAL A 849 26.53 -6.06 40.93
CA VAL A 849 26.17 -7.22 41.77
C VAL A 849 24.87 -7.89 41.30
N PRO A 850 23.79 -7.15 40.94
CA PRO A 850 22.62 -7.77 40.33
C PRO A 850 22.91 -8.43 38.98
N LEU A 851 23.82 -7.90 38.16
CA LEU A 851 24.22 -8.55 36.91
C LEU A 851 25.04 -9.82 37.17
N GLN A 852 25.94 -9.85 38.16
CA GLN A 852 26.62 -11.09 38.57
C GLN A 852 25.59 -12.17 38.92
N THR A 853 24.59 -11.83 39.74
CA THR A 853 23.54 -12.76 40.15
C THR A 853 22.64 -13.18 38.99
N ASN A 854 22.09 -12.25 38.22
CA ASN A 854 21.05 -12.56 37.23
C ASN A 854 21.61 -13.03 35.89
N VAL A 855 22.85 -12.68 35.56
CA VAL A 855 23.47 -13.04 34.28
C VAL A 855 24.35 -14.26 34.43
N LEU A 856 25.13 -14.37 35.50
CA LEU A 856 26.19 -15.36 35.58
C LEU A 856 25.91 -16.53 36.54
N ASN A 857 25.16 -16.34 37.64
CA ASN A 857 24.74 -17.48 38.49
C ASN A 857 23.93 -18.54 37.74
N PRO A 858 23.09 -18.22 36.74
CA PRO A 858 22.42 -19.25 35.94
C PRO A 858 23.38 -20.25 35.29
N ILE A 859 24.67 -19.92 35.09
CA ILE A 859 25.69 -20.86 34.62
C ILE A 859 25.95 -21.94 35.68
N ASN A 860 26.13 -21.54 36.94
CA ASN A 860 26.33 -22.46 38.07
C ASN A 860 25.10 -23.35 38.28
N GLU A 861 23.90 -22.75 38.25
CA GLU A 861 22.63 -23.48 38.36
C GLU A 861 22.48 -24.50 37.22
N ALA A 862 22.85 -24.11 35.99
CA ALA A 862 22.76 -24.98 34.82
C ALA A 862 23.75 -26.16 34.84
N VAL A 863 24.88 -26.07 35.55
CA VAL A 863 25.83 -27.18 35.71
C VAL A 863 25.69 -27.94 37.04
N GLY A 864 25.02 -27.35 38.03
CA GLY A 864 24.74 -27.95 39.34
C GLY A 864 25.90 -27.89 40.34
N PHE A 865 26.93 -27.08 40.08
CA PHE A 865 28.07 -26.84 40.99
C PHE A 865 28.67 -25.45 40.75
N GLU A 866 29.48 -24.96 41.69
CA GLU A 866 30.13 -23.65 41.59
C GLU A 866 31.25 -23.66 40.54
N LEU A 867 30.97 -23.16 39.34
CA LEU A 867 31.92 -22.99 38.24
C LEU A 867 32.49 -21.56 38.18
N LEU A 868 31.64 -20.57 38.49
CA LEU A 868 31.97 -19.15 38.56
C LEU A 868 31.75 -18.65 39.98
N ARG A 869 32.72 -17.92 40.52
CA ARG A 869 32.64 -17.19 41.79
C ARG A 869 32.87 -15.71 41.51
N PHE A 870 32.30 -14.83 42.34
CA PHE A 870 32.54 -13.39 42.26
C PHE A 870 33.33 -12.90 43.46
N LYS A 871 34.36 -12.10 43.20
CA LYS A 871 35.01 -11.29 44.23
C LYS A 871 34.38 -9.90 44.26
N ASP A 872 34.45 -9.26 45.43
CA ASP A 872 34.05 -7.86 45.57
C ASP A 872 34.89 -6.98 44.63
N TYR A 873 34.22 -6.04 43.96
CA TYR A 873 34.92 -5.01 43.21
C TYR A 873 35.53 -4.00 44.19
N ARG A 874 36.87 -3.92 44.23
CA ARG A 874 37.63 -2.99 45.09
C ARG A 874 38.58 -2.15 44.27
N ILE A 875 38.64 -0.85 44.53
CA ILE A 875 39.69 0.03 44.00
C ILE A 875 40.88 -0.03 44.96
N ALA A 876 42.08 -0.27 44.43
CA ALA A 876 43.30 -0.31 45.24
C ALA A 876 43.54 1.06 45.89
N GLY A 877 43.51 1.12 47.22
CA GLY A 877 43.65 2.34 48.01
C GLY A 877 42.71 2.45 49.20
N GLU A 878 41.66 1.63 49.26
CA GLU A 878 40.86 1.46 50.49
C GLU A 878 41.49 0.37 51.36
N ASN A 879 42.19 0.83 52.40
CA ASN A 879 42.72 0.13 53.56
C ASN A 879 42.94 -1.39 53.42
N ALA A 880 44.21 -1.75 53.26
CA ALA A 880 44.78 -2.85 54.02
C ALA A 880 44.71 -2.48 55.51
N GLU A 881 43.56 -2.74 56.13
CA GLU A 881 43.40 -3.04 57.57
C GLU A 881 42.33 -4.13 57.74
#